data_AF-A0A934D687-F1
#
_entry.id   AF-A0A934D687-F1
#
_cell.length_a   1.000
_cell.length_b   1.000
_cell.length_c   1.000
_cell.angle_alpha   90.00
_cell.angle_beta   90.00
_cell.angle_gamma   90.00
#
_symmetry.space_group_name_H-M   'P 1'
#
loop_
_entity.id
_entity.type
_entity.pdbx_description
1 polymer ?
#
loop_
_entity_poly.entity_id
_entity_poly.type
_entity_poly.pdbx_seq_one_letter_code
_entity_poly.pdbx_strand_id
1 'polypeptide(L)'
;MRSLAASALPWLVYPATIAVVVVLHFLMLQAAQPLWLAGYLPVVIGGVLVTLLEWRMPERTEWWPADRDIGTDALFMVLVQIVLPKLLGIIVVLAVLDTSQAHTTELWSLWPHQWPVGWQMVLMVLVADFFRYWLHRAAHETELLWRFHAVHHSPQRLYWFNVGRFHPIDKLLQFMLDSLPFILMGVSGEVVTLYFVFYAVNGFFQHCNIRLRFGWLNYLISSAELHRWHHSRKVKESNTNYGNNIILWDLLFGTFFHPRDRVVAELGLINRSYPMNFWQQLRAPFTPDVLYRDVPLQGLRRVIGRWLAWLVMRWVAAVEYSRFRRATRNPQATQLYVLQDILHANSDTAFSADHGFERITDYAGFIAALPVQDYEDLRPYILRQETTQTPALTREAPFMYAVTSGTTGEPKFLPILEETIADYRRVQRLQAYMHYRYCPMAFTGKLLVISGAAVEGYRPSGLPYGTVSGQLYANRPGLMRASTVLPPAIYEIHEPLVKYQVMLCFAVAEPQITYLIGANPSSFLRLLEVLSQSRDLIADCVEHGTLAGIPGLAADMVLQLEPHFRAAPERATKLRALSATSEVSYAEIWPEIRLLAVWTGGSCGIALDALKRRMPAVTKYMELGYLASELHGSITVEPRSGAGVPTLQQHFFEFIEPAHWEAGQRNFHLLHELQDGVDYYVVVTSRSGLYRYFMNDIVRVNGFFDATPMIRFLQKGRGVTSITGEKLYESQLLQAVAEAAKEIGFAAVFTMALADEDAAHYRLYLEGEPTLASASMRALLESQIDIRLGQINIEYGAKRASGRLAPLQLYWLKSGAGEAYQYHCLASGQREGQFKTVTLQYKNRFNFSFEPFLI
;
A
#
# COMPACT_ATOMS: atom_id res chain seq x y z
N MET A 1 32.69 9.36 -49.51
CA MET A 1 33.25 9.19 -48.16
C MET A 1 33.07 10.50 -47.39
N ARG A 2 32.24 10.55 -46.34
CA ARG A 2 32.19 11.73 -45.46
C ARG A 2 33.54 11.77 -44.71
N SER A 3 34.21 12.92 -44.67
CA SER A 3 35.51 13.06 -43.99
C SER A 3 35.37 12.71 -42.51
N LEU A 4 36.44 12.19 -41.88
CA LEU A 4 36.50 11.92 -40.43
C LEU A 4 36.06 13.12 -39.58
N ALA A 5 36.33 14.34 -40.07
CA ALA A 5 35.87 15.59 -39.46
C ALA A 5 34.34 15.72 -39.44
N ALA A 6 33.64 15.33 -40.50
CA ALA A 6 32.18 15.39 -40.56
C ALA A 6 31.49 14.37 -39.65
N SER A 7 32.15 13.25 -39.32
CA SER A 7 31.65 12.27 -38.35
C SER A 7 31.91 12.65 -36.89
N ALA A 8 32.97 13.41 -36.59
CA ALA A 8 33.31 13.85 -35.24
C ALA A 8 32.51 15.09 -34.79
N LEU A 9 32.05 15.92 -35.73
CA LEU A 9 31.38 17.19 -35.45
C LEU A 9 30.18 17.08 -34.46
N PRO A 10 29.25 16.11 -34.58
CA PRO A 10 28.16 15.94 -33.62
C PRO A 10 28.55 15.76 -32.15
N TRP A 11 29.79 15.32 -31.90
CA TRP A 11 30.31 15.03 -30.56
C TRP A 11 31.05 16.22 -29.94
N LEU A 12 31.71 17.03 -30.78
CA LEU A 12 32.63 18.09 -30.33
C LEU A 12 31.98 19.47 -30.25
N VAL A 13 30.88 19.70 -30.98
CA VAL A 13 30.25 21.04 -31.07
C VAL A 13 29.81 21.58 -29.71
N TYR A 14 29.13 20.78 -28.89
CA TYR A 14 28.68 21.23 -27.57
C TYR A 14 29.84 21.66 -26.66
N PRO A 15 30.83 20.78 -26.34
CA PRO A 15 31.90 21.16 -25.43
C PRO A 15 32.78 22.29 -26.00
N ALA A 16 32.99 22.34 -27.32
CA ALA A 16 33.73 23.42 -27.95
C ALA A 16 33.03 24.77 -27.81
N THR A 17 31.72 24.85 -28.06
CA THR A 17 30.97 26.11 -27.92
C THR A 17 30.93 26.56 -26.46
N ILE A 18 30.73 25.65 -25.50
CA ILE A 18 30.78 25.98 -24.06
C ILE A 18 32.17 26.52 -23.68
N ALA A 19 33.25 25.90 -24.14
CA ALA A 19 34.59 26.38 -23.88
C ALA A 19 34.81 27.78 -24.47
N VAL A 20 34.37 28.04 -25.71
CA VAL A 20 34.50 29.34 -26.37
C VAL A 20 33.79 30.45 -25.59
N VAL A 21 32.53 30.24 -25.19
CA VAL A 21 31.77 31.28 -24.49
C VAL A 21 32.29 31.52 -23.06
N VAL A 22 32.77 30.48 -22.38
CA VAL A 22 33.36 30.59 -21.05
C VAL A 22 34.72 31.32 -21.11
N VAL A 23 35.58 30.95 -22.07
CA VAL A 23 36.85 31.65 -22.29
C VAL A 23 36.60 33.12 -22.64
N LEU A 24 35.64 33.39 -23.53
CA LEU A 24 35.29 34.77 -23.87
C LEU A 24 34.82 35.55 -22.65
N HIS A 25 33.97 34.97 -21.80
CA HIS A 25 33.54 35.59 -20.55
C HIS A 25 34.74 35.99 -19.67
N PHE A 26 35.68 35.07 -19.45
CA PHE A 26 36.88 35.37 -18.66
C PHE A 26 37.80 36.42 -19.31
N LEU A 27 37.97 36.39 -20.63
CA LEU A 27 38.73 37.41 -21.36
C LEU A 27 38.10 38.79 -21.20
N MET A 28 36.76 38.88 -21.18
CA MET A 28 36.05 40.14 -20.96
C MET A 28 36.21 40.65 -19.54
N LEU A 29 36.18 39.77 -18.53
CA LEU A 29 36.47 40.14 -17.15
C LEU A 29 37.92 40.62 -16.99
N GLN A 30 38.89 39.92 -17.60
CA GLN A 30 40.29 40.34 -17.62
C GLN A 30 40.49 41.69 -18.31
N ALA A 31 39.70 41.99 -19.34
CA ALA A 31 39.65 43.29 -20.01
C ALA A 31 38.82 44.35 -19.27
N ALA A 32 38.48 44.11 -17.98
CA ALA A 32 37.72 45.01 -17.11
C ALA A 32 36.38 45.49 -17.70
N GLN A 33 35.75 44.68 -18.55
CA GLN A 33 34.43 44.98 -19.10
C GLN A 33 33.35 44.83 -18.02
N PRO A 34 32.25 45.61 -18.09
CA PRO A 34 31.19 45.51 -17.09
C PRO A 34 30.50 44.14 -17.15
N LEU A 35 30.09 43.62 -15.97
CA LEU A 35 29.51 42.28 -15.82
C LEU A 35 28.35 41.99 -16.78
N TRP A 36 27.48 42.96 -17.03
CA TRP A 36 26.37 42.78 -17.97
C TRP A 36 26.89 42.49 -19.40
N LEU A 37 27.96 43.16 -19.84
CA LEU A 37 28.54 42.95 -21.16
C LEU A 37 29.26 41.60 -21.20
N ALA A 38 30.03 41.28 -20.15
CA ALA A 38 30.70 40.00 -19.98
C ALA A 38 29.73 38.80 -19.87
N GLY A 39 28.47 39.02 -19.46
CA GLY A 39 27.43 37.99 -19.43
C GLY A 39 26.69 37.85 -20.75
N TYR A 40 26.16 38.96 -21.30
CA TYR A 40 25.26 38.90 -22.45
C TYR A 40 26.00 38.69 -23.78
N LEU A 41 27.19 39.25 -23.98
CA LEU A 41 27.90 39.11 -25.26
C LEU A 41 28.29 37.64 -25.55
N PRO A 42 28.86 36.87 -24.61
CA PRO A 42 29.11 35.44 -24.85
C PRO A 42 27.85 34.63 -25.13
N VAL A 43 26.73 34.95 -24.48
CA VAL A 43 25.44 34.30 -24.74
C VAL A 43 24.93 34.62 -26.14
N VAL A 44 25.00 35.88 -26.58
CA VAL A 44 24.62 36.27 -27.95
C VAL A 44 25.48 35.54 -28.98
N ILE A 45 26.80 35.48 -28.78
CA ILE A 45 27.71 34.73 -29.65
C ILE A 45 27.36 33.24 -29.65
N GLY A 46 27.06 32.66 -28.48
CA GLY A 46 26.57 31.28 -28.37
C GLY A 46 25.29 31.04 -29.17
N GLY A 47 24.31 31.94 -29.09
CA GLY A 47 23.07 31.87 -29.88
C GLY A 47 23.31 31.96 -31.39
N VAL A 48 24.21 32.85 -31.83
CA VAL A 48 24.61 32.95 -33.25
C VAL A 48 25.27 31.65 -33.72
N LEU A 49 26.19 31.09 -32.94
CA LEU A 49 26.85 29.82 -33.26
C LEU A 49 25.83 28.68 -33.37
N VAL A 50 24.92 28.55 -32.40
CA VAL A 50 23.86 27.53 -32.40
C VAL A 50 22.92 27.70 -33.60
N THR A 51 22.58 28.94 -33.98
CA THR A 51 21.78 29.23 -35.18
C THR A 51 22.47 28.73 -36.46
N LEU A 52 23.75 29.07 -36.63
CA LEU A 52 24.53 28.63 -37.80
C LEU A 52 24.63 27.10 -37.85
N LEU A 53 24.76 26.45 -36.70
CA LEU A 53 24.82 24.99 -36.59
C LEU A 53 23.46 24.31 -36.89
N GLU A 54 22.34 24.91 -36.49
CA GLU A 54 20.99 24.43 -36.86
C GLU A 54 20.77 24.49 -38.37
N TRP A 55 21.28 25.52 -39.05
CA TRP A 55 21.25 25.60 -40.51
C TRP A 55 22.17 24.57 -41.18
N ARG A 56 23.33 24.31 -40.58
CA ARG A 56 24.39 23.47 -41.18
C ARG A 56 24.16 21.97 -41.00
N MET A 57 23.56 21.55 -39.90
CA MET A 57 23.41 20.13 -39.53
C MET A 57 22.14 19.88 -38.68
N PRO A 58 20.94 20.13 -39.23
CA PRO A 58 19.71 19.93 -38.49
C PRO A 58 19.49 18.45 -38.12
N GLU A 59 18.88 18.20 -36.96
CA GLU A 59 18.37 16.85 -36.63
C GLU A 59 17.15 16.54 -37.49
N ARG A 60 16.22 17.51 -37.62
CA ARG A 60 14.98 17.39 -38.38
C ARG A 60 14.72 18.63 -39.21
N THR A 61 14.63 18.47 -40.52
CA THR A 61 14.39 19.60 -41.44
C THR A 61 13.00 20.22 -41.25
N GLU A 62 12.03 19.42 -40.82
CA GLU A 62 10.66 19.83 -40.54
C GLU A 62 10.50 20.68 -39.27
N TRP A 63 11.55 20.78 -38.43
CA TRP A 63 11.54 21.58 -37.20
C TRP A 63 11.99 23.02 -37.40
N TRP A 64 12.23 23.46 -38.63
CA TRP A 64 12.48 24.87 -38.89
C TRP A 64 11.31 25.75 -38.42
N PRO A 65 11.61 26.87 -37.74
CA PRO A 65 10.58 27.74 -37.20
C PRO A 65 9.87 28.51 -38.32
N ALA A 66 8.57 28.73 -38.17
CA ALA A 66 7.85 29.69 -39.01
C ALA A 66 8.01 31.11 -38.44
N ASP A 67 7.81 32.15 -39.28
CA ASP A 67 7.96 33.55 -38.85
C ASP A 67 7.11 33.91 -37.63
N ARG A 68 5.89 33.36 -37.55
CA ARG A 68 4.98 33.51 -36.40
C ARG A 68 5.53 32.91 -35.10
N ASP A 69 6.27 31.80 -35.21
CA ASP A 69 6.85 31.11 -34.06
C ASP A 69 8.01 31.97 -33.52
N ILE A 70 8.87 32.47 -34.41
CA ILE A 70 9.98 33.38 -34.07
C ILE A 70 9.46 34.64 -33.39
N GLY A 71 8.41 35.27 -33.93
CA GLY A 71 7.82 36.48 -33.33
C GLY A 71 7.29 36.23 -31.91
N THR A 72 6.63 35.09 -31.68
CA THR A 72 6.13 34.71 -30.36
C THR A 72 7.28 34.43 -29.38
N ASP A 73 8.28 33.67 -29.82
CA ASP A 73 9.43 33.32 -28.98
C ASP A 73 10.32 34.51 -28.67
N ALA A 74 10.41 35.49 -29.58
CA ALA A 74 11.11 36.74 -29.32
C ALA A 74 10.44 37.54 -28.18
N LEU A 75 9.10 37.58 -28.15
CA LEU A 75 8.37 38.22 -27.03
C LEU A 75 8.65 37.51 -25.70
N PHE A 76 8.61 36.17 -25.67
CA PHE A 76 8.98 35.42 -24.46
C PHE A 76 10.43 35.66 -24.04
N MET A 77 11.37 35.63 -24.99
CA MET A 77 12.79 35.87 -24.73
C MET A 77 13.01 37.26 -24.13
N VAL A 78 12.47 38.31 -24.75
CA VAL A 78 12.68 39.68 -24.29
C VAL A 78 11.93 39.94 -22.98
N LEU A 79 10.62 39.69 -22.94
CA LEU A 79 9.79 40.09 -21.80
C LEU A 79 9.98 39.17 -20.59
N VAL A 80 10.07 37.86 -20.80
CA VAL A 80 10.09 36.87 -19.71
C VAL A 80 11.50 36.43 -19.35
N GLN A 81 12.42 36.23 -20.30
CA GLN A 81 13.77 35.78 -19.98
C GLN A 81 14.75 36.93 -19.66
N ILE A 82 14.56 38.12 -20.26
CA ILE A 82 15.49 39.25 -20.06
C ILE A 82 14.92 40.31 -19.11
N VAL A 83 13.73 40.85 -19.40
CA VAL A 83 13.17 41.99 -18.63
C VAL A 83 12.72 41.54 -17.24
N LEU A 84 11.89 40.51 -17.15
CA LEU A 84 11.31 40.07 -15.86
C LEU A 84 12.37 39.74 -14.79
N PRO A 85 13.41 38.91 -15.03
CA PRO A 85 14.39 38.58 -13.99
C PRO A 85 15.20 39.79 -13.53
N LYS A 86 15.48 40.75 -14.42
CA LYS A 86 16.12 42.02 -14.04
C LYS A 86 15.25 42.84 -13.11
N LEU A 87 13.96 42.96 -13.41
CA LEU A 87 13.01 43.64 -12.53
C LEU A 87 12.90 42.97 -11.16
N LEU A 88 12.81 41.63 -11.13
CA LEU A 88 12.81 40.87 -9.88
C LEU A 88 14.10 41.07 -9.08
N GLY A 89 15.26 41.07 -9.75
CA GLY A 89 16.55 41.37 -9.13
C GLY A 89 16.60 42.77 -8.51
N ILE A 90 16.12 43.79 -9.22
CA ILE A 90 16.02 45.17 -8.69
C ILE A 90 15.12 45.21 -7.46
N ILE A 91 13.95 44.56 -7.50
CA ILE A 91 13.03 44.50 -6.35
C ILE A 91 13.72 43.85 -5.14
N VAL A 92 14.44 42.74 -5.33
CA VAL A 92 15.18 42.07 -4.25
C VAL A 92 16.26 42.98 -3.68
N VAL A 93 17.05 43.65 -4.52
CA VAL A 93 18.08 44.59 -4.06
C VAL A 93 17.46 45.72 -3.23
N LEU A 94 16.36 46.32 -3.70
CA LEU A 94 15.67 47.36 -2.95
C LEU A 94 15.11 46.86 -1.62
N ALA A 95 14.54 45.65 -1.58
CA ALA A 95 13.99 45.06 -0.35
C ALA A 95 15.09 44.68 0.68
N VAL A 96 16.26 44.25 0.21
CA VAL A 96 17.40 43.90 1.07
C VAL A 96 18.09 45.16 1.62
N LEU A 97 18.11 46.26 0.87
CA LEU A 97 18.62 47.55 1.37
C LEU A 97 17.79 48.12 2.53
N ASP A 98 16.51 47.77 2.62
CA ASP A 98 15.55 48.27 3.62
C ASP A 98 15.45 47.37 4.88
N THR A 99 15.97 46.14 4.83
CA THR A 99 15.95 45.18 5.95
C THR A 99 17.29 45.20 6.71
N SER A 100 17.24 45.06 8.04
CA SER A 100 18.43 45.27 8.89
C SER A 100 19.58 44.32 8.52
N GLN A 101 20.80 44.87 8.43
CA GLN A 101 22.03 44.16 8.05
C GLN A 101 22.37 42.94 8.95
N ALA A 102 21.65 42.73 10.05
CA ALA A 102 21.97 41.71 11.05
C ALA A 102 21.66 40.27 10.60
N HIS A 103 20.62 40.05 9.78
CA HIS A 103 20.25 38.70 9.33
C HIS A 103 20.90 38.30 7.99
N THR A 104 21.36 39.26 7.21
CA THR A 104 22.03 38.99 5.93
C THR A 104 23.45 38.47 6.13
N THR A 105 24.15 38.89 7.18
CA THR A 105 25.51 38.44 7.52
C THR A 105 25.58 36.95 7.88
N GLU A 106 24.58 36.40 8.56
CA GLU A 106 24.51 34.96 8.87
C GLU A 106 24.38 34.11 7.60
N LEU A 107 23.47 34.49 6.68
CA LEU A 107 23.28 33.79 5.41
C LEU A 107 24.50 33.91 4.49
N TRP A 108 25.18 35.06 4.50
CA TRP A 108 26.41 35.26 3.72
C TRP A 108 27.51 34.27 4.10
N SER A 109 27.59 33.87 5.37
CA SER A 109 28.60 32.93 5.84
C SER A 109 28.43 31.49 5.32
N LEU A 110 27.24 31.14 4.80
CA LEU A 110 26.95 29.79 4.30
C LEU A 110 27.60 29.48 2.95
N TRP A 111 28.02 30.51 2.19
CA TRP A 111 28.61 30.35 0.87
C TRP A 111 30.14 30.38 0.91
N PRO A 112 30.85 29.49 0.18
CA PRO A 112 32.31 29.42 0.21
C PRO A 112 32.95 30.50 -0.68
N HIS A 113 32.87 31.76 -0.26
CA HIS A 113 33.39 32.93 -1.01
C HIS A 113 34.88 32.86 -1.35
N GLN A 114 35.66 32.10 -0.56
CA GLN A 114 37.09 31.92 -0.74
C GLN A 114 37.46 30.89 -1.82
N TRP A 115 36.51 30.13 -2.36
CA TRP A 115 36.78 29.19 -3.44
C TRP A 115 37.04 29.90 -4.76
N PRO A 116 37.78 29.30 -5.71
CA PRO A 116 37.87 29.82 -7.06
C PRO A 116 36.49 29.96 -7.71
N VAL A 117 36.29 31.02 -8.51
CA VAL A 117 35.01 31.35 -9.18
C VAL A 117 34.41 30.14 -9.91
N GLY A 118 35.24 29.34 -10.60
CA GLY A 118 34.79 28.13 -11.29
C GLY A 118 34.19 27.07 -10.36
N TRP A 119 34.79 26.83 -9.19
CA TRP A 119 34.25 25.86 -8.22
C TRP A 119 33.01 26.37 -7.50
N GLN A 120 32.93 27.68 -7.24
CA GLN A 120 31.71 28.31 -6.75
C GLN A 120 30.56 28.15 -7.77
N MET A 121 30.85 28.34 -9.06
CA MET A 121 29.87 28.15 -10.12
C MET A 121 29.41 26.69 -10.22
N VAL A 122 30.31 25.70 -10.12
CA VAL A 122 29.93 24.27 -10.08
C VAL A 122 29.00 23.98 -8.90
N LEU A 123 29.31 24.50 -7.71
CA LEU A 123 28.43 24.38 -6.55
C LEU A 123 27.07 25.02 -6.80
N MET A 124 27.05 26.21 -7.39
CA MET A 124 25.82 26.92 -7.75
C MET A 124 24.98 26.11 -8.74
N VAL A 125 25.59 25.53 -9.78
CA VAL A 125 24.89 24.62 -10.71
C VAL A 125 24.29 23.45 -9.95
N LEU A 126 25.03 22.75 -9.10
CA LEU A 126 24.51 21.59 -8.35
C LEU A 126 23.30 21.95 -7.49
N VAL A 127 23.39 23.04 -6.72
CA VAL A 127 22.33 23.46 -5.78
C VAL A 127 21.14 24.07 -6.51
N ALA A 128 21.36 24.96 -7.48
CA ALA A 128 20.29 25.58 -8.25
C ALA A 128 19.53 24.52 -9.06
N ASP A 129 20.25 23.58 -9.69
CA ASP A 129 19.63 22.53 -10.49
C ASP A 129 18.83 21.54 -9.63
N PHE A 130 19.24 21.30 -8.37
CA PHE A 130 18.46 20.50 -7.42
C PHE A 130 17.07 21.09 -7.18
N PHE A 131 17.00 22.39 -6.88
CA PHE A 131 15.71 23.05 -6.65
C PHE A 131 14.89 23.15 -7.93
N ARG A 132 15.53 23.44 -9.08
CA ARG A 132 14.86 23.44 -10.38
C ARG A 132 14.30 22.07 -10.74
N TYR A 133 15.05 20.99 -10.50
CA TYR A 133 14.61 19.61 -10.73
C TYR A 133 13.30 19.33 -9.98
N TRP A 134 13.22 19.68 -8.70
CA TRP A 134 12.01 19.44 -7.90
C TRP A 134 10.84 20.33 -8.33
N LEU A 135 11.07 21.60 -8.65
CA LEU A 135 10.03 22.48 -9.20
C LEU A 135 9.49 21.92 -10.52
N HIS A 136 10.40 21.50 -11.41
CA HIS A 136 10.07 20.97 -12.71
C HIS A 136 9.29 19.66 -12.61
N ARG A 137 9.74 18.74 -11.76
CA ARG A 137 9.02 17.51 -11.45
C ARG A 137 7.64 17.80 -10.85
N ALA A 138 7.54 18.74 -9.90
CA ALA A 138 6.25 19.14 -9.34
C ALA A 138 5.32 19.76 -10.38
N ALA A 139 5.86 20.49 -11.36
CA ALA A 139 5.12 20.98 -12.52
C ALA A 139 4.60 19.86 -13.43
N HIS A 140 5.23 18.70 -13.45
CA HIS A 140 4.72 17.53 -14.16
C HIS A 140 3.78 16.64 -13.35
N GLU A 141 3.83 16.71 -12.02
CA GLU A 141 3.03 15.86 -11.14
C GLU A 141 1.76 16.55 -10.61
N THR A 142 1.72 17.88 -10.58
CA THR A 142 0.59 18.66 -10.03
C THR A 142 -0.14 19.47 -11.10
N GLU A 143 -1.46 19.56 -10.97
CA GLU A 143 -2.29 20.24 -11.96
C GLU A 143 -1.98 21.74 -12.05
N LEU A 144 -1.92 22.41 -10.90
CA LEU A 144 -1.72 23.86 -10.83
C LEU A 144 -0.42 24.32 -11.48
N LEU A 145 0.70 23.66 -11.16
CA LEU A 145 2.00 24.02 -11.72
C LEU A 145 2.10 23.61 -13.19
N TRP A 146 1.47 22.48 -13.57
CA TRP A 146 1.38 22.08 -14.98
C TRP A 146 0.69 23.15 -15.84
N ARG A 147 -0.33 23.86 -15.34
CA ARG A 147 -1.02 24.89 -16.13
C ARG A 147 -0.06 25.95 -16.68
N PHE A 148 0.88 26.38 -15.84
CA PHE A 148 1.88 27.38 -16.20
C PHE A 148 3.01 26.77 -17.04
N HIS A 149 3.44 25.57 -16.66
CA HIS A 149 4.54 24.88 -17.33
C HIS A 149 4.16 24.33 -18.71
N ALA A 150 2.87 24.08 -18.97
CA ALA A 150 2.38 23.66 -20.27
C ALA A 150 2.69 24.67 -21.39
N VAL A 151 2.89 25.96 -21.08
CA VAL A 151 3.37 26.98 -22.03
C VAL A 151 4.72 26.57 -22.62
N HIS A 152 5.62 26.04 -21.78
CA HIS A 152 6.92 25.52 -22.19
C HIS A 152 6.81 24.25 -23.04
N HIS A 153 5.89 23.35 -22.69
CA HIS A 153 5.61 22.14 -23.48
C HIS A 153 4.70 22.37 -24.69
N SER A 154 4.23 23.58 -24.95
CA SER A 154 3.37 23.89 -26.11
C SER A 154 4.03 23.73 -27.50
N PRO A 155 5.34 23.96 -27.70
CA PRO A 155 5.96 23.83 -29.01
C PRO A 155 5.82 22.41 -29.58
N GLN A 156 5.38 22.33 -30.84
CA GLN A 156 5.29 21.06 -31.59
C GLN A 156 6.60 20.70 -32.32
N ARG A 157 7.61 21.57 -32.19
CA ARG A 157 8.95 21.46 -32.76
C ARG A 157 9.93 22.14 -31.81
N LEU A 158 11.17 21.67 -31.78
CA LEU A 158 12.22 22.25 -30.95
C LEU A 158 13.30 22.88 -31.83
N TYR A 159 13.67 24.11 -31.48
CA TYR A 159 14.80 24.86 -32.01
C TYR A 159 15.27 25.80 -30.88
N TRP A 160 16.54 26.20 -30.89
CA TRP A 160 17.18 26.80 -29.72
C TRP A 160 16.44 28.01 -29.14
N PHE A 161 15.80 28.81 -29.99
CA PHE A 161 15.19 30.08 -29.60
C PHE A 161 13.90 29.91 -28.78
N ASN A 162 13.19 28.80 -28.96
CA ASN A 162 11.97 28.52 -28.20
C ASN A 162 12.22 28.01 -26.77
N VAL A 163 13.50 27.86 -26.36
CA VAL A 163 13.91 27.66 -24.96
C VAL A 163 13.32 28.72 -24.03
N GLY A 164 13.11 29.95 -24.52
CA GLY A 164 12.65 31.05 -23.71
C GLY A 164 11.17 31.00 -23.34
N ARG A 165 10.40 30.08 -23.94
CA ARG A 165 8.94 30.02 -23.84
C ARG A 165 8.49 29.52 -22.46
N PHE A 166 8.39 30.43 -21.50
CA PHE A 166 7.91 30.16 -20.15
C PHE A 166 6.84 31.16 -19.75
N HIS A 167 5.88 30.72 -18.94
CA HIS A 167 4.93 31.65 -18.34
C HIS A 167 5.63 32.54 -17.29
N PRO A 168 5.27 33.83 -17.13
CA PRO A 168 5.88 34.71 -16.12
C PRO A 168 5.85 34.16 -14.69
N ILE A 169 4.76 33.49 -14.29
CA ILE A 169 4.65 32.85 -12.97
C ILE A 169 5.61 31.65 -12.84
N ASP A 170 5.78 30.85 -13.90
CA ASP A 170 6.77 29.76 -13.90
C ASP A 170 8.18 30.34 -13.74
N LYS A 171 8.50 31.40 -14.51
CA LYS A 171 9.80 32.08 -14.40
C LYS A 171 10.04 32.72 -13.03
N LEU A 172 9.00 33.29 -12.41
CA LEU A 172 9.06 33.82 -11.05
C LEU A 172 9.39 32.71 -10.04
N LEU A 173 8.69 31.57 -10.11
CA LEU A 173 8.96 30.43 -9.22
C LEU A 173 10.37 29.88 -9.41
N GLN A 174 10.85 29.81 -10.66
CA GLN A 174 12.24 29.47 -10.95
C GLN A 174 13.20 30.46 -10.27
N PHE A 175 13.02 31.76 -10.48
CA PHE A 175 13.86 32.81 -9.87
C PHE A 175 13.92 32.72 -8.34
N MET A 176 12.77 32.46 -7.68
CA MET A 176 12.70 32.30 -6.23
C MET A 176 13.52 31.13 -5.70
N LEU A 177 13.68 30.07 -6.49
CA LEU A 177 14.36 28.84 -6.08
C LEU A 177 15.81 28.74 -6.58
N ASP A 178 16.14 29.35 -7.72
CA ASP A 178 17.43 29.18 -8.39
C ASP A 178 18.35 30.41 -8.34
N SER A 179 17.81 31.60 -8.05
CA SER A 179 18.57 32.86 -8.12
C SER A 179 18.51 33.61 -6.79
N LEU A 180 17.30 33.76 -6.22
CA LEU A 180 17.09 34.49 -4.96
C LEU A 180 17.96 33.98 -3.80
N PRO A 181 18.09 32.66 -3.52
CA PRO A 181 18.91 32.18 -2.42
C PRO A 181 20.38 32.61 -2.54
N PHE A 182 20.93 32.60 -3.75
CA PHE A 182 22.33 32.99 -4.00
C PHE A 182 22.53 34.50 -3.89
N ILE A 183 21.55 35.29 -4.30
CA ILE A 183 21.56 36.75 -4.08
C ILE A 183 21.57 37.04 -2.56
N LEU A 184 20.73 36.34 -1.78
CA LEU A 184 20.66 36.51 -0.33
C LEU A 184 21.92 36.02 0.41
N MET A 185 22.59 34.98 -0.11
CA MET A 185 23.89 34.51 0.39
C MET A 185 25.08 35.37 -0.05
N GLY A 186 24.84 36.47 -0.79
CA GLY A 186 25.89 37.41 -1.20
C GLY A 186 26.84 36.83 -2.26
N VAL A 187 26.41 35.86 -3.06
CA VAL A 187 27.24 35.28 -4.12
C VAL A 187 27.68 36.38 -5.09
N SER A 188 28.98 36.40 -5.41
CA SER A 188 29.56 37.46 -6.22
C SER A 188 28.95 37.54 -7.63
N GLY A 189 28.90 38.76 -8.18
CA GLY A 189 28.37 39.01 -9.52
C GLY A 189 29.14 38.24 -10.62
N GLU A 190 30.42 37.94 -10.41
CA GLU A 190 31.23 37.13 -11.34
C GLU A 190 30.72 35.68 -11.41
N VAL A 191 30.46 35.04 -10.26
CA VAL A 191 29.93 33.67 -10.20
C VAL A 191 28.53 33.61 -10.84
N VAL A 192 27.66 34.56 -10.50
CA VAL A 192 26.30 34.64 -11.04
C VAL A 192 26.32 34.84 -12.56
N THR A 193 27.23 35.69 -13.06
CA THR A 193 27.36 35.96 -14.51
C THR A 193 27.91 34.74 -15.25
N LEU A 194 28.91 34.05 -14.69
CA LEU A 194 29.43 32.80 -15.28
C LEU A 194 28.38 31.69 -15.30
N TYR A 195 27.61 31.54 -14.20
CA TYR A 195 26.46 30.62 -14.15
C TYR A 195 25.45 30.98 -15.24
N PHE A 196 25.09 32.26 -15.39
CA PHE A 196 24.17 32.72 -16.44
C PHE A 196 24.65 32.37 -17.85
N VAL A 197 25.94 32.59 -18.16
CA VAL A 197 26.53 32.23 -19.47
C VAL A 197 26.36 30.74 -19.75
N PHE A 198 26.74 29.89 -18.79
CA PHE A 198 26.59 28.45 -18.92
C PHE A 198 25.12 28.02 -19.04
N TYR A 199 24.26 28.48 -18.14
CA TYR A 199 22.83 28.17 -18.09
C TYR A 199 22.15 28.51 -19.43
N ALA A 200 22.39 29.72 -19.96
CA ALA A 200 21.73 30.18 -21.17
C ALA A 200 22.20 29.38 -22.39
N VAL A 201 23.51 29.20 -22.57
CA VAL A 201 24.06 28.49 -23.73
C VAL A 201 23.76 26.99 -23.65
N ASN A 202 23.78 26.39 -22.45
CA ASN A 202 23.33 25.01 -22.27
C ASN A 202 21.85 24.84 -22.64
N GLY A 203 20.99 25.79 -22.21
CA GLY A 203 19.58 25.83 -22.59
C GLY A 203 19.37 25.91 -24.11
N PHE A 204 20.17 26.71 -24.81
CA PHE A 204 20.13 26.78 -26.27
C PHE A 204 20.40 25.40 -26.88
N PHE A 205 21.42 24.70 -26.37
CA PHE A 205 21.72 23.34 -26.81
C PHE A 205 20.67 22.31 -26.42
N GLN A 206 19.94 22.46 -25.32
CA GLN A 206 18.88 21.53 -24.94
C GLN A 206 17.69 21.59 -25.90
N HIS A 207 17.32 22.78 -26.37
CA HIS A 207 16.22 22.96 -27.32
C HIS A 207 16.65 22.87 -28.79
N CYS A 208 17.94 22.83 -29.07
CA CYS A 208 18.39 22.98 -30.45
C CYS A 208 17.93 21.83 -31.38
N ASN A 209 17.69 22.20 -32.62
CA ASN A 209 17.48 21.30 -33.74
C ASN A 209 18.82 20.85 -34.36
N ILE A 210 19.89 20.70 -33.58
CA ILE A 210 21.19 20.25 -34.09
C ILE A 210 21.29 18.73 -33.96
N ARG A 211 21.88 18.07 -34.97
CA ARG A 211 22.20 16.64 -34.90
C ARG A 211 23.40 16.37 -33.99
N LEU A 212 23.17 16.30 -32.68
CA LEU A 212 24.20 16.11 -31.64
C LEU A 212 24.31 14.66 -31.19
N ARG A 213 25.46 14.29 -30.64
CA ARG A 213 25.73 12.99 -30.02
C ARG A 213 26.51 13.21 -28.72
N PHE A 214 25.82 13.18 -27.59
CA PHE A 214 26.43 13.42 -26.27
C PHE A 214 27.08 12.14 -25.71
N GLY A 215 26.58 10.96 -26.09
CA GLY A 215 27.11 9.69 -25.63
C GLY A 215 27.12 9.60 -24.11
N TRP A 216 28.30 9.48 -23.50
CA TRP A 216 28.45 9.40 -22.04
C TRP A 216 28.09 10.72 -21.34
N LEU A 217 28.15 11.87 -22.03
CA LEU A 217 27.74 13.15 -21.45
C LEU A 217 26.25 13.19 -21.11
N ASN A 218 25.42 12.32 -21.71
CA ASN A 218 24.02 12.16 -21.32
C ASN A 218 23.83 11.63 -19.89
N TYR A 219 24.89 11.24 -19.19
CA TYR A 219 24.84 10.86 -17.76
C TYR A 219 25.30 12.00 -16.84
N LEU A 220 25.70 13.14 -17.41
CA LEU A 220 26.18 14.31 -16.67
C LEU A 220 25.34 15.55 -16.99
N ILE A 221 25.19 15.86 -18.27
CA ILE A 221 24.53 17.07 -18.80
C ILE A 221 23.15 16.73 -19.31
N SER A 222 22.18 17.60 -19.02
CA SER A 222 20.87 17.57 -19.66
C SER A 222 21.01 18.06 -21.10
N SER A 223 20.83 17.15 -22.06
CA SER A 223 21.14 17.36 -23.48
C SER A 223 19.88 17.47 -24.34
N ALA A 224 20.03 17.88 -25.61
CA ALA A 224 18.94 17.79 -26.59
C ALA A 224 18.43 16.36 -26.80
N GLU A 225 19.30 15.35 -26.72
CA GLU A 225 18.88 13.94 -26.90
C GLU A 225 17.89 13.52 -25.81
N LEU A 226 18.10 13.97 -24.57
CA LEU A 226 17.24 13.70 -23.42
C LEU A 226 16.00 14.60 -23.39
N HIS A 227 16.19 15.89 -23.68
CA HIS A 227 15.14 16.89 -23.54
C HIS A 227 14.05 16.75 -24.62
N ARG A 228 14.37 16.20 -25.79
CA ARG A 228 13.36 15.81 -26.79
C ARG A 228 12.38 14.77 -26.23
N TRP A 229 12.84 13.80 -25.43
CA TRP A 229 11.95 12.83 -24.77
C TRP A 229 11.07 13.48 -23.72
N HIS A 230 11.64 14.41 -22.97
CA HIS A 230 10.91 15.21 -22.00
C HIS A 230 9.79 16.05 -22.65
N HIS A 231 9.99 16.57 -23.87
CA HIS A 231 8.97 17.24 -24.67
C HIS A 231 8.05 16.31 -25.48
N SER A 232 8.19 14.98 -25.34
CA SER A 232 7.30 14.03 -26.02
C SER A 232 5.85 14.33 -25.67
N ARG A 233 4.97 14.22 -26.66
CA ARG A 233 3.52 14.33 -26.45
C ARG A 233 2.98 13.24 -25.54
N LYS A 234 3.66 12.09 -25.46
CA LYS A 234 3.27 10.97 -24.61
C LYS A 234 3.74 11.22 -23.18
N VAL A 235 2.79 11.32 -22.25
CA VAL A 235 3.08 11.65 -20.83
C VAL A 235 4.04 10.66 -20.16
N LYS A 236 3.96 9.36 -20.50
CA LYS A 236 4.88 8.34 -19.96
C LYS A 236 6.34 8.57 -20.37
N GLU A 237 6.57 9.24 -21.50
CA GLU A 237 7.89 9.62 -21.98
C GLU A 237 8.26 11.01 -21.45
N SER A 238 7.31 11.94 -21.48
CA SER A 238 7.52 13.35 -21.10
C SER A 238 7.79 13.55 -19.60
N ASN A 239 7.33 12.64 -18.74
CA ASN A 239 7.55 12.67 -17.29
C ASN A 239 8.90 12.05 -16.89
N THR A 240 9.95 12.47 -17.57
CA THR A 240 11.32 11.99 -17.40
C THR A 240 12.31 13.12 -17.74
N ASN A 241 13.58 12.99 -17.33
CA ASN A 241 14.66 13.93 -17.64
C ASN A 241 14.37 15.39 -17.23
N TYR A 242 14.00 15.60 -15.97
CA TYR A 242 13.62 16.90 -15.40
C TYR A 242 14.81 17.83 -15.13
N GLY A 243 16.02 17.30 -15.07
CA GLY A 243 17.25 18.06 -14.83
C GLY A 243 17.43 19.19 -15.86
N ASN A 244 17.66 20.41 -15.36
CA ASN A 244 17.68 21.59 -16.23
C ASN A 244 19.05 21.81 -16.86
N ASN A 245 20.14 21.55 -16.15
CA ASN A 245 21.50 21.66 -16.71
C ASN A 245 22.24 20.33 -16.59
N ILE A 246 22.01 19.60 -15.50
CA ILE A 246 22.64 18.31 -15.22
C ILE A 246 21.58 17.23 -15.04
N ILE A 247 21.93 15.98 -15.32
CA ILE A 247 20.99 14.86 -15.24
C ILE A 247 21.13 14.03 -13.94
N LEU A 248 22.07 14.43 -13.08
CA LEU A 248 22.40 13.74 -11.84
C LEU A 248 21.16 13.43 -10.99
N TRP A 249 20.25 14.38 -10.87
CA TRP A 249 19.04 14.24 -10.06
C TRP A 249 18.06 13.22 -10.65
N ASP A 250 17.93 13.16 -11.98
CA ASP A 250 17.12 12.15 -12.63
C ASP A 250 17.65 10.73 -12.43
N LEU A 251 18.97 10.56 -12.41
CA LEU A 251 19.61 9.28 -12.10
C LEU A 251 19.37 8.88 -10.65
N LEU A 252 19.58 9.81 -9.71
CA LEU A 252 19.40 9.55 -8.27
C LEU A 252 17.94 9.28 -7.89
N PHE A 253 16.98 9.93 -8.54
CA PHE A 253 15.57 9.84 -8.22
C PHE A 253 14.76 8.99 -9.20
N GLY A 254 15.43 8.29 -10.12
CA GLY A 254 14.83 7.27 -11.00
C GLY A 254 13.92 7.82 -12.09
N THR A 255 14.17 9.04 -12.59
CA THR A 255 13.41 9.69 -13.67
C THR A 255 14.21 9.84 -14.96
N PHE A 256 15.40 9.25 -15.04
CA PHE A 256 16.22 9.23 -16.26
C PHE A 256 15.62 8.29 -17.33
N PHE A 257 15.51 8.77 -18.56
CA PHE A 257 14.95 8.01 -19.67
C PHE A 257 15.64 8.32 -21.00
N HIS A 258 16.29 7.31 -21.58
CA HIS A 258 16.97 7.43 -22.86
C HIS A 258 16.94 6.10 -23.64
N PRO A 259 15.81 5.76 -24.27
CA PRO A 259 15.69 4.54 -25.06
C PRO A 259 16.60 4.62 -26.30
N ARG A 260 17.29 3.52 -26.61
CA ARG A 260 18.26 3.43 -27.74
C ARG A 260 17.65 2.86 -29.01
N ASP A 261 16.48 2.24 -28.90
CA ASP A 261 15.77 1.49 -29.94
C ASP A 261 14.84 2.36 -30.79
N ARG A 262 14.59 3.60 -30.38
CA ARG A 262 13.62 4.49 -31.02
C ARG A 262 13.96 5.96 -30.85
N VAL A 263 13.24 6.80 -31.59
CA VAL A 263 13.29 8.26 -31.50
C VAL A 263 11.91 8.81 -31.14
N VAL A 264 11.86 10.04 -30.63
CA VAL A 264 10.60 10.70 -30.25
C VAL A 264 9.71 10.87 -31.48
N ALA A 265 8.45 10.45 -31.41
CA ALA A 265 7.53 10.54 -32.54
C ALA A 265 7.00 11.97 -32.74
N GLU A 266 6.23 12.47 -31.77
CA GLU A 266 5.58 13.78 -31.80
C GLU A 266 5.92 14.58 -30.53
N LEU A 267 6.07 15.89 -30.67
CA LEU A 267 6.31 16.82 -29.57
C LEU A 267 5.08 17.68 -29.27
N GLY A 268 5.07 18.27 -28.09
CA GLY A 268 4.07 19.25 -27.70
C GLY A 268 2.99 18.67 -26.78
N LEU A 269 1.93 19.44 -26.52
CA LEU A 269 0.82 18.99 -25.68
C LEU A 269 -0.08 17.96 -26.38
N ILE A 270 -0.82 17.16 -25.60
CA ILE A 270 -1.86 16.27 -26.12
C ILE A 270 -3.01 17.09 -26.72
N ASN A 271 -3.39 18.19 -26.07
CA ASN A 271 -4.36 19.14 -26.61
C ASN A 271 -3.76 19.86 -27.84
N ARG A 272 -4.16 19.43 -29.04
CA ARG A 272 -3.71 20.04 -30.31
C ARG A 272 -4.28 21.44 -30.55
N SER A 273 -5.33 21.82 -29.83
CA SER A 273 -5.98 23.13 -29.92
C SER A 273 -5.42 24.15 -28.92
N TYR A 274 -4.32 23.83 -28.23
CA TYR A 274 -3.68 24.76 -27.30
C TYR A 274 -3.26 26.06 -28.01
N PRO A 275 -3.54 27.24 -27.45
CA PRO A 275 -3.22 28.50 -28.10
C PRO A 275 -1.70 28.67 -28.26
N MET A 276 -1.27 29.18 -29.42
CA MET A 276 0.15 29.38 -29.74
C MET A 276 0.56 30.85 -29.80
N ASN A 277 -0.38 31.78 -29.68
CA ASN A 277 -0.09 33.21 -29.62
C ASN A 277 0.32 33.63 -28.19
N PHE A 278 1.33 34.51 -28.08
CA PHE A 278 1.87 35.02 -26.81
C PHE A 278 0.78 35.40 -25.79
N TRP A 279 -0.15 36.29 -26.15
CA TRP A 279 -1.15 36.81 -25.20
C TRP A 279 -2.16 35.75 -24.76
N GLN A 280 -2.49 34.81 -25.66
CA GLN A 280 -3.38 33.71 -25.34
C GLN A 280 -2.69 32.70 -24.42
N GLN A 281 -1.39 32.46 -24.59
CA GLN A 281 -0.60 31.60 -23.71
C GLN A 281 -0.43 32.18 -22.30
N LEU A 282 -0.47 33.50 -22.12
CA LEU A 282 -0.53 34.11 -20.79
C LEU A 282 -1.88 33.91 -20.09
N ARG A 283 -2.97 33.72 -20.84
CA ARG A 283 -4.32 33.51 -20.29
C ARG A 283 -4.65 32.03 -20.09
N ALA A 284 -4.10 31.15 -20.94
CA ALA A 284 -4.38 29.72 -20.95
C ALA A 284 -4.25 29.02 -19.60
N PRO A 285 -3.27 29.35 -18.72
CA PRO A 285 -3.16 28.73 -17.41
C PRO A 285 -4.32 29.02 -16.46
N PHE A 286 -5.18 30.00 -16.77
CA PHE A 286 -6.32 30.38 -15.94
C PHE A 286 -7.65 29.82 -16.45
N THR A 287 -7.69 29.27 -17.66
CA THR A 287 -8.87 28.61 -18.24
C THR A 287 -8.88 27.10 -17.94
N PRO A 288 -9.94 26.52 -17.34
CA PRO A 288 -9.96 25.12 -16.90
C PRO A 288 -9.83 24.09 -18.04
N ASP A 289 -10.43 24.34 -19.20
CA ASP A 289 -10.64 23.34 -20.25
C ASP A 289 -9.46 23.12 -21.21
N VAL A 290 -8.32 23.77 -20.97
CA VAL A 290 -7.22 23.86 -21.96
C VAL A 290 -6.12 22.81 -21.75
N LEU A 291 -6.17 22.06 -20.66
CA LEU A 291 -5.08 21.18 -20.20
C LEU A 291 -5.49 19.70 -20.21
N TYR A 292 -5.63 19.12 -21.40
CA TYR A 292 -5.82 17.69 -21.51
C TYR A 292 -4.48 16.95 -21.31
N ARG A 293 -4.40 16.09 -20.27
CA ARG A 293 -3.28 15.17 -20.02
C ARG A 293 -3.84 13.77 -19.75
N ASP A 294 -3.30 12.74 -20.39
CA ASP A 294 -3.75 11.33 -20.27
C ASP A 294 -3.48 10.69 -18.88
N VAL A 295 -2.97 11.45 -17.92
CA VAL A 295 -2.68 10.96 -16.57
C VAL A 295 -3.33 11.91 -15.57
N PRO A 296 -4.11 11.42 -14.58
CA PRO A 296 -4.72 12.27 -13.58
C PRO A 296 -3.63 13.01 -12.80
N LEU A 297 -3.52 14.32 -13.05
CA LEU A 297 -2.63 15.21 -12.31
C LEU A 297 -3.00 15.11 -10.82
N GLN A 298 -2.00 14.95 -9.96
CA GLN A 298 -2.26 14.75 -8.54
C GLN A 298 -2.59 16.10 -7.92
N GLY A 299 -3.74 16.21 -7.25
CA GLY A 299 -4.01 17.37 -6.40
C GLY A 299 -2.93 17.51 -5.32
N LEU A 300 -2.57 18.73 -4.93
CA LEU A 300 -1.49 19.02 -3.97
C LEU A 300 -1.58 18.17 -2.69
N ARG A 301 -2.80 17.90 -2.21
CA ARG A 301 -3.07 17.03 -1.06
C ARG A 301 -2.56 15.60 -1.23
N ARG A 302 -2.63 15.03 -2.43
CA ARG A 302 -2.13 13.67 -2.72
C ARG A 302 -0.61 13.62 -2.71
N VAL A 303 0.05 14.65 -3.26
CA VAL A 303 1.52 14.74 -3.23
C VAL A 303 2.02 14.86 -1.79
N ILE A 304 1.42 15.76 -1.01
CA ILE A 304 1.74 15.90 0.43
C ILE A 304 1.47 14.60 1.19
N GLY A 305 0.31 13.95 0.95
CA GLY A 305 -0.04 12.68 1.57
C GLY A 305 0.97 11.57 1.27
N ARG A 306 1.45 11.47 0.02
CA ARG A 306 2.50 10.52 -0.39
C ARG A 306 3.82 10.81 0.29
N TRP A 307 4.22 12.07 0.38
CA TRP A 307 5.43 12.50 1.08
C TRP A 307 5.35 12.19 2.58
N LEU A 308 4.23 12.48 3.23
CA LEU A 308 4.01 12.15 4.64
C LEU A 308 4.03 10.63 4.87
N ALA A 309 3.32 9.86 4.05
CA ALA A 309 3.35 8.40 4.13
C ALA A 309 4.77 7.87 3.96
N TRP A 310 5.52 8.37 2.98
CA TRP A 310 6.92 8.01 2.77
C TRP A 310 7.81 8.35 3.98
N LEU A 311 7.67 9.55 4.56
CA LEU A 311 8.40 9.96 5.76
C LEU A 311 8.09 9.05 6.96
N VAL A 312 6.80 8.79 7.22
CA VAL A 312 6.36 7.89 8.29
C VAL A 312 6.91 6.49 8.08
N MET A 313 6.82 5.96 6.85
CA MET A 313 7.30 4.60 6.54
C MET A 313 8.83 4.50 6.60
N ARG A 314 9.58 5.58 6.29
CA ARG A 314 11.02 5.62 6.53
C ARG A 314 11.37 5.60 8.01
N TRP A 315 10.59 6.29 8.85
CA TRP A 315 10.77 6.22 10.30
C TRP A 315 10.47 4.81 10.83
N VAL A 316 9.36 4.19 10.42
CA VAL A 316 9.03 2.80 10.78
C VAL A 316 10.14 1.84 10.32
N ALA A 317 10.68 2.03 9.11
CA ALA A 317 11.80 1.25 8.59
C ALA A 317 13.05 1.36 9.47
N ALA A 318 13.41 2.58 9.88
CA ALA A 318 14.61 2.85 10.65
C ALA A 318 14.51 2.35 12.09
N VAL A 319 13.33 2.47 12.71
CA VAL A 319 13.14 2.16 14.14
C VAL A 319 12.60 0.75 14.35
N GLU A 320 11.38 0.48 13.87
CA GLU A 320 10.66 -0.76 14.18
C GLU A 320 11.18 -1.93 13.35
N TYR A 321 11.29 -1.74 12.02
CA TYR A 321 11.73 -2.82 11.12
C TYR A 321 13.19 -3.20 11.37
N SER A 322 14.06 -2.24 11.70
CA SER A 322 15.46 -2.55 12.03
C SER A 322 15.59 -3.37 13.31
N ARG A 323 14.75 -3.10 14.32
CA ARG A 323 14.67 -3.90 15.56
C ARG A 323 14.15 -5.30 15.29
N PHE A 324 13.04 -5.40 14.57
CA PHE A 324 12.45 -6.66 14.14
C PHE A 324 13.47 -7.52 13.37
N ARG A 325 14.17 -6.95 12.38
CA ARG A 325 15.18 -7.65 11.60
C ARG A 325 16.41 -8.08 12.42
N ARG A 326 16.76 -7.36 13.49
CA ARG A 326 17.83 -7.81 14.40
C ARG A 326 17.39 -9.03 15.19
N ALA A 327 16.15 -9.04 15.68
CA ALA A 327 15.59 -10.18 16.40
C ALA A 327 15.54 -11.45 15.53
N THR A 328 15.25 -11.31 14.23
CA THR A 328 15.17 -12.46 13.31
C THR A 328 16.51 -13.14 13.00
N ARG A 329 17.63 -12.53 13.38
CA ARG A 329 18.97 -13.13 13.19
C ARG A 329 19.37 -14.08 14.31
N ASN A 330 18.75 -13.96 15.48
CA ASN A 330 18.96 -14.88 16.60
C ASN A 330 17.62 -15.15 17.31
N PRO A 331 16.74 -15.97 16.70
CA PRO A 331 15.43 -16.27 17.26
C PRO A 331 15.51 -16.96 18.62
N GLN A 332 16.51 -17.82 18.85
CA GLN A 332 16.68 -18.51 20.13
C GLN A 332 16.89 -17.54 21.29
N ALA A 333 17.90 -16.66 21.18
CA ALA A 333 18.18 -15.69 22.23
C ALA A 333 17.01 -14.73 22.45
N THR A 334 16.35 -14.30 21.36
CA THR A 334 15.16 -13.43 21.45
C THR A 334 14.03 -14.11 22.22
N GLN A 335 13.71 -15.36 21.90
CA GLN A 335 12.62 -16.10 22.56
C GLN A 335 12.91 -16.40 24.02
N LEU A 336 14.14 -16.80 24.36
CA LEU A 336 14.51 -17.04 25.76
C LEU A 336 14.45 -15.75 26.59
N TYR A 337 14.86 -14.61 26.04
CA TYR A 337 14.70 -13.31 26.69
C TYR A 337 13.22 -12.97 26.92
N VAL A 338 12.37 -13.14 25.90
CA VAL A 338 10.92 -12.89 26.00
C VAL A 338 10.28 -13.78 27.06
N LEU A 339 10.65 -15.06 27.13
CA LEU A 339 10.16 -15.96 28.18
C LEU A 339 10.51 -15.44 29.57
N GLN A 340 11.78 -15.10 29.81
CA GLN A 340 12.24 -14.57 31.09
C GLN A 340 11.53 -13.25 31.46
N ASP A 341 11.35 -12.36 30.49
CA ASP A 341 10.65 -11.09 30.69
C ASP A 341 9.17 -11.30 31.07
N ILE A 342 8.47 -12.23 30.42
CA ILE A 342 7.09 -12.59 30.77
C ILE A 342 6.99 -13.17 32.20
N LEU A 343 7.88 -14.11 32.54
CA LEU A 343 7.89 -14.74 33.87
C LEU A 343 8.19 -13.71 34.97
N HIS A 344 9.15 -12.81 34.73
CA HIS A 344 9.50 -11.75 35.66
C HIS A 344 8.38 -10.71 35.80
N ALA A 345 7.74 -10.31 34.70
CA ALA A 345 6.63 -9.35 34.73
C ALA A 345 5.43 -9.84 35.57
N ASN A 346 5.24 -11.16 35.66
CA ASN A 346 4.14 -11.81 36.36
C ASN A 346 4.58 -12.63 37.60
N SER A 347 5.76 -12.33 38.17
CA SER A 347 6.31 -13.06 39.33
C SER A 347 5.46 -13.00 40.60
N ASP A 348 4.66 -11.93 40.75
CA ASP A 348 3.90 -11.61 41.96
C ASP A 348 2.40 -11.87 41.76
N THR A 349 2.05 -13.06 41.28
CA THR A 349 0.66 -13.46 41.00
C THR A 349 0.31 -14.75 41.75
N ALA A 350 -0.99 -15.03 41.94
CA ALA A 350 -1.39 -16.33 42.51
C ALA A 350 -0.91 -17.50 41.64
N PHE A 351 -1.01 -17.36 40.31
CA PHE A 351 -0.55 -18.37 39.34
C PHE A 351 0.96 -18.61 39.45
N SER A 352 1.77 -17.56 39.57
CA SER A 352 3.21 -17.71 39.72
C SER A 352 3.60 -18.38 41.04
N ALA A 353 2.85 -18.13 42.12
CA ALA A 353 3.04 -18.80 43.41
C ALA A 353 2.69 -20.30 43.33
N ASP A 354 1.55 -20.64 42.72
CA ASP A 354 1.08 -22.02 42.57
C ASP A 354 2.03 -22.86 41.69
N HIS A 355 2.66 -22.24 40.68
CA HIS A 355 3.59 -22.89 39.76
C HIS A 355 5.08 -22.64 40.06
N GLY A 356 5.40 -21.88 41.11
CA GLY A 356 6.78 -21.66 41.57
C GLY A 356 7.70 -20.93 40.58
N PHE A 357 7.25 -19.83 39.98
CA PHE A 357 8.02 -19.09 38.96
C PHE A 357 9.42 -18.68 39.40
N GLU A 358 9.61 -18.36 40.69
CA GLU A 358 10.91 -17.98 41.26
C GLU A 358 11.99 -19.07 41.07
N ARG A 359 11.59 -20.33 40.87
CA ARG A 359 12.50 -21.46 40.66
C ARG A 359 12.83 -21.70 39.18
N ILE A 360 12.14 -21.02 38.26
CA ILE A 360 12.32 -21.17 36.82
C ILE A 360 13.47 -20.29 36.36
N THR A 361 14.60 -20.90 36.03
CA THR A 361 15.82 -20.18 35.57
C THR A 361 16.10 -20.36 34.09
N ASP A 362 15.59 -21.44 33.49
CA ASP A 362 15.77 -21.80 32.10
C ASP A 362 14.51 -22.48 31.52
N TYR A 363 14.58 -22.84 30.23
CA TYR A 363 13.47 -23.49 29.54
C TYR A 363 13.15 -24.89 30.11
N ALA A 364 14.16 -25.62 30.60
CA ALA A 364 13.95 -26.94 31.20
C ALA A 364 13.15 -26.85 32.51
N GLY A 365 13.48 -25.90 33.38
CA GLY A 365 12.71 -25.59 34.57
C GLY A 365 11.30 -25.11 34.24
N PHE A 366 11.15 -24.33 33.17
CA PHE A 366 9.84 -23.83 32.71
C PHE A 366 8.88 -24.95 32.33
N ILE A 367 9.31 -25.90 31.48
CA ILE A 367 8.45 -27.01 31.05
C ILE A 367 8.21 -28.05 32.16
N ALA A 368 9.09 -28.12 33.17
CA ALA A 368 8.91 -28.97 34.34
C ALA A 368 7.89 -28.39 35.33
N ALA A 369 7.84 -27.07 35.47
CA ALA A 369 6.93 -26.37 36.37
C ALA A 369 5.51 -26.22 35.81
N LEU A 370 5.39 -26.05 34.49
CA LEU A 370 4.13 -25.72 33.82
C LEU A 370 3.74 -26.80 32.80
N PRO A 371 2.60 -27.48 32.98
CA PRO A 371 2.03 -28.31 31.92
C PRO A 371 1.51 -27.44 30.77
N VAL A 372 1.23 -28.06 29.63
CA VAL A 372 0.46 -27.41 28.56
C VAL A 372 -0.97 -27.22 29.06
N GLN A 373 -1.52 -26.01 28.86
CA GLN A 373 -2.82 -25.61 29.40
C GLN A 373 -3.80 -25.21 28.31
N ASP A 374 -5.09 -25.27 28.61
CA ASP A 374 -6.15 -24.66 27.82
C ASP A 374 -6.83 -23.49 28.56
N TYR A 375 -7.96 -23.02 28.04
CA TYR A 375 -8.65 -21.87 28.65
C TYR A 375 -9.30 -22.21 30.00
N GLU A 376 -9.77 -23.45 30.15
CA GLU A 376 -10.47 -23.89 31.35
C GLU A 376 -9.51 -24.01 32.54
N ASP A 377 -8.24 -24.36 32.29
CA ASP A 377 -7.19 -24.33 33.30
C ASP A 377 -6.92 -22.92 33.81
N LEU A 378 -7.00 -21.91 32.94
CA LEU A 378 -6.73 -20.50 33.27
C LEU A 378 -7.97 -19.76 33.81
N ARG A 379 -9.18 -20.22 33.49
CA ARG A 379 -10.46 -19.59 33.85
C ARG A 379 -10.57 -19.27 35.35
N PRO A 380 -10.19 -20.14 36.30
CA PRO A 380 -10.26 -19.83 37.72
C PRO A 380 -9.42 -18.60 38.11
N TYR A 381 -8.24 -18.43 37.54
CA TYR A 381 -7.37 -17.29 37.80
C TYR A 381 -7.91 -16.01 37.17
N ILE A 382 -8.46 -16.09 35.95
CA ILE A 382 -9.13 -14.95 35.29
C ILE A 382 -10.30 -14.46 36.15
N LEU A 383 -11.18 -15.37 36.56
CA LEU A 383 -12.34 -15.04 37.39
C LEU A 383 -11.93 -14.53 38.77
N ARG A 384 -10.91 -15.12 39.40
CA ARG A 384 -10.37 -14.66 40.68
C ARG A 384 -9.84 -13.24 40.57
N GLN A 385 -9.06 -12.93 39.54
CA GLN A 385 -8.53 -11.58 39.34
C GLN A 385 -9.64 -10.57 39.10
N GLU A 386 -10.63 -10.93 38.27
CA GLU A 386 -11.79 -10.08 38.00
C GLU A 386 -12.63 -9.80 39.26
N THR A 387 -12.88 -10.83 40.07
CA THR A 387 -13.77 -10.74 41.24
C THR A 387 -13.09 -10.08 42.44
N THR A 388 -11.83 -10.41 42.69
CA THR A 388 -11.09 -9.94 43.87
C THR A 388 -10.31 -8.66 43.63
N GLN A 389 -10.08 -8.30 42.36
CA GLN A 389 -9.19 -7.21 41.95
C GLN A 389 -7.76 -7.34 42.50
N THR A 390 -7.33 -8.56 42.84
CA THR A 390 -5.95 -8.87 43.24
C THR A 390 -5.23 -9.62 42.13
N PRO A 391 -3.91 -9.44 41.96
CA PRO A 391 -3.13 -10.16 40.95
C PRO A 391 -3.27 -11.68 41.09
N ALA A 392 -3.87 -12.34 40.10
CA ALA A 392 -4.05 -13.80 40.11
C ALA A 392 -3.41 -14.46 38.90
N LEU A 393 -3.69 -14.01 37.68
CA LEU A 393 -3.07 -14.51 36.44
C LEU A 393 -1.97 -13.57 35.93
N THR A 394 -2.21 -12.26 36.03
CA THR A 394 -1.28 -11.21 35.61
C THR A 394 -1.09 -10.20 36.73
N ARG A 395 0.09 -9.56 36.77
CA ARG A 395 0.38 -8.49 37.75
C ARG A 395 -0.52 -7.28 37.53
N GLU A 396 -0.63 -6.83 36.28
CA GLU A 396 -1.51 -5.74 35.86
C GLU A 396 -2.96 -6.24 35.76
N ALA A 397 -3.92 -5.42 36.19
CA ALA A 397 -5.34 -5.70 35.96
C ALA A 397 -5.70 -5.52 34.47
N PRO A 398 -6.51 -6.40 33.87
CA PRO A 398 -6.96 -6.23 32.49
C PRO A 398 -7.78 -4.94 32.34
N PHE A 399 -7.51 -4.14 31.31
CA PHE A 399 -8.34 -2.97 31.00
C PHE A 399 -9.58 -3.36 30.18
N MET A 400 -9.52 -4.50 29.49
CA MET A 400 -10.63 -5.11 28.76
C MET A 400 -10.45 -6.62 28.62
N TYR A 401 -11.50 -7.28 28.14
CA TYR A 401 -11.41 -8.67 27.68
C TYR A 401 -11.65 -8.78 26.18
N ALA A 402 -10.75 -9.47 25.48
CA ALA A 402 -11.04 -9.98 24.15
C ALA A 402 -11.87 -11.25 24.28
N VAL A 403 -12.93 -11.37 23.50
CA VAL A 403 -13.86 -12.50 23.65
C VAL A 403 -13.95 -13.34 22.39
N THR A 404 -14.04 -14.66 22.59
CA THR A 404 -14.09 -15.67 21.54
C THR A 404 -15.31 -16.56 21.70
N SER A 405 -15.94 -16.93 20.58
CA SER A 405 -17.00 -17.94 20.55
C SER A 405 -16.37 -19.33 20.71
N GLY A 406 -16.39 -19.87 21.93
CA GLY A 406 -16.03 -21.26 22.18
C GLY A 406 -17.07 -22.20 21.55
N THR A 407 -16.63 -23.36 21.05
CA THR A 407 -17.49 -24.33 20.35
C THR A 407 -18.47 -25.10 21.26
N THR A 408 -18.53 -24.82 22.57
CA THR A 408 -19.20 -25.69 23.56
C THR A 408 -19.99 -25.00 24.69
N GLY A 409 -20.30 -23.70 24.61
CA GLY A 409 -21.37 -23.10 25.45
C GLY A 409 -21.05 -21.76 26.14
N GLU A 410 -19.91 -21.61 26.82
CA GLU A 410 -19.52 -20.35 27.46
C GLU A 410 -18.43 -19.59 26.67
N PRO A 411 -18.59 -18.29 26.40
CA PRO A 411 -17.56 -17.48 25.75
C PRO A 411 -16.27 -17.42 26.57
N LYS A 412 -15.12 -17.48 25.88
CA LYS A 412 -13.81 -17.26 26.52
C LYS A 412 -13.54 -15.77 26.59
N PHE A 413 -13.16 -15.27 27.76
CA PHE A 413 -12.72 -13.90 28.00
C PHE A 413 -11.21 -13.89 28.25
N LEU A 414 -10.45 -13.45 27.25
CA LEU A 414 -9.00 -13.36 27.27
C LEU A 414 -8.60 -11.96 27.77
N PRO A 415 -7.82 -11.85 28.85
CA PRO A 415 -7.41 -10.56 29.39
C PRO A 415 -6.52 -9.80 28.41
N ILE A 416 -6.77 -8.50 28.26
CA ILE A 416 -5.91 -7.59 27.50
C ILE A 416 -5.42 -6.52 28.47
N LEU A 417 -4.09 -6.34 28.53
CA LEU A 417 -3.42 -5.38 29.38
C LEU A 417 -3.09 -4.10 28.60
N GLU A 418 -2.98 -2.96 29.27
CA GLU A 418 -2.67 -1.68 28.61
C GLU A 418 -1.27 -1.76 27.97
N GLU A 419 -0.32 -2.43 28.63
CA GLU A 419 1.02 -2.68 28.09
C GLU A 419 0.98 -3.47 26.77
N THR A 420 0.11 -4.48 26.68
CA THR A 420 0.02 -5.31 25.46
C THR A 420 -0.54 -4.56 24.26
N ILE A 421 -1.32 -3.48 24.47
CA ILE A 421 -1.82 -2.63 23.38
C ILE A 421 -0.67 -1.90 22.67
N ALA A 422 0.38 -1.51 23.40
CA ALA A 422 1.55 -0.89 22.80
C ALA A 422 2.26 -1.86 21.83
N ASP A 423 2.34 -3.14 22.19
CA ASP A 423 2.88 -4.18 21.33
C ASP A 423 2.02 -4.43 20.09
N TYR A 424 0.69 -4.52 20.25
CA TYR A 424 -0.21 -4.62 19.10
C TYR A 424 -0.06 -3.44 18.13
N ARG A 425 0.08 -2.20 18.64
CA ARG A 425 0.34 -1.02 17.81
C ARG A 425 1.67 -1.13 17.06
N ARG A 426 2.72 -1.66 17.69
CA ARG A 426 4.03 -1.90 17.06
C ARG A 426 3.91 -2.91 15.92
N VAL A 427 3.25 -4.04 16.17
CA VAL A 427 3.03 -5.08 15.16
C VAL A 427 2.19 -4.54 13.99
N GLN A 428 1.14 -3.74 14.24
CA GLN A 428 0.37 -3.10 13.16
C GLN A 428 1.20 -2.13 12.32
N ARG A 429 2.14 -1.38 12.91
CA ARG A 429 3.04 -0.51 12.14
C ARG A 429 3.97 -1.33 11.25
N LEU A 430 4.52 -2.44 11.77
CA LEU A 430 5.34 -3.35 10.98
C LEU A 430 4.54 -3.95 9.82
N GLN A 431 3.32 -4.41 10.08
CA GLN A 431 2.42 -4.92 9.04
C GLN A 431 2.12 -3.84 7.98
N ALA A 432 1.78 -2.62 8.40
CA ALA A 432 1.55 -1.50 7.49
C ALA A 432 2.80 -1.15 6.65
N TYR A 433 3.99 -1.25 7.24
CA TYR A 433 5.25 -1.07 6.52
C TYR A 433 5.50 -2.19 5.50
N MET A 434 5.21 -3.44 5.83
CA MET A 434 5.30 -4.55 4.86
C MET A 434 4.32 -4.37 3.70
N HIS A 435 3.09 -3.94 4.00
CA HIS A 435 2.08 -3.58 2.99
C HIS A 435 2.56 -2.42 2.11
N TYR A 436 3.16 -1.37 2.70
CA TYR A 436 3.71 -0.23 1.96
C TYR A 436 4.87 -0.64 1.05
N ARG A 437 5.79 -1.48 1.53
CA ARG A 437 6.91 -2.00 0.73
C ARG A 437 6.41 -2.82 -0.47
N TYR A 438 5.33 -3.59 -0.29
CA TYR A 438 4.74 -4.40 -1.36
C TYR A 438 3.91 -3.58 -2.35
N CYS A 439 3.14 -2.61 -1.87
CA CYS A 439 2.27 -1.77 -2.69
C CYS A 439 2.22 -0.31 -2.15
N PRO A 440 3.22 0.54 -2.46
CA PRO A 440 3.23 1.93 -2.01
C PRO A 440 2.02 2.72 -2.50
N MET A 441 1.50 2.35 -3.68
CA MET A 441 0.34 2.99 -4.30
C MET A 441 -0.96 2.81 -3.50
N ALA A 442 -1.05 1.79 -2.63
CA ALA A 442 -2.19 1.63 -1.73
C ALA A 442 -2.31 2.78 -0.71
N PHE A 443 -1.19 3.44 -0.37
CA PHE A 443 -1.13 4.53 0.62
C PHE A 443 -1.33 5.92 0.00
N THR A 444 -1.84 5.99 -1.23
CA THR A 444 -2.04 7.25 -1.96
C THR A 444 -3.46 7.81 -1.84
N GLY A 445 -4.42 6.97 -1.45
CA GLY A 445 -5.81 7.31 -1.18
C GLY A 445 -6.24 6.87 0.22
N LYS A 446 -7.53 6.63 0.40
CA LYS A 446 -8.11 6.22 1.69
C LYS A 446 -8.15 4.71 1.85
N LEU A 447 -8.09 4.33 3.12
CA LEU A 447 -8.19 2.97 3.62
C LEU A 447 -9.63 2.65 4.05
N LEU A 448 -10.25 1.67 3.40
CA LEU A 448 -11.49 1.04 3.86
C LEU A 448 -11.11 -0.19 4.69
N VAL A 449 -11.37 -0.13 5.99
CA VAL A 449 -11.18 -1.27 6.90
C VAL A 449 -12.55 -1.89 7.16
N ILE A 450 -12.63 -3.20 7.33
CA ILE A 450 -13.75 -3.88 8.00
C ILE A 450 -13.20 -4.52 9.27
N SER A 451 -13.69 -4.09 10.43
CA SER A 451 -13.27 -4.56 11.76
C SER A 451 -14.49 -4.96 12.61
N GLY A 452 -14.25 -5.51 13.80
CA GLY A 452 -15.25 -5.63 14.86
C GLY A 452 -15.37 -4.38 15.73
N ALA A 453 -16.37 -4.38 16.62
CA ALA A 453 -16.60 -3.32 17.60
C ALA A 453 -15.47 -3.26 18.64
N ALA A 454 -15.17 -2.05 19.12
CA ALA A 454 -14.21 -1.85 20.20
C ALA A 454 -14.76 -2.32 21.55
N VAL A 455 -16.05 -2.05 21.78
CA VAL A 455 -16.82 -2.51 22.95
C VAL A 455 -18.10 -3.16 22.43
N GLU A 456 -18.33 -4.40 22.84
CA GLU A 456 -19.54 -5.15 22.54
C GLU A 456 -20.45 -5.28 23.76
N GLY A 457 -19.89 -5.14 24.95
CA GLY A 457 -20.62 -5.15 26.21
C GLY A 457 -19.70 -5.03 27.40
N TYR A 458 -20.26 -5.24 28.59
CA TYR A 458 -19.55 -5.12 29.86
C TYR A 458 -19.73 -6.38 30.70
N ARG A 459 -18.68 -6.75 31.42
CA ARG A 459 -18.70 -7.81 32.43
C ARG A 459 -19.41 -7.33 33.70
N PRO A 460 -19.83 -8.23 34.60
CA PRO A 460 -20.38 -7.85 35.92
C PRO A 460 -19.44 -6.96 36.76
N SER A 461 -18.13 -7.08 36.53
CA SER A 461 -17.10 -6.22 37.13
C SER A 461 -17.09 -4.77 36.62
N GLY A 462 -17.85 -4.47 35.55
CA GLY A 462 -17.84 -3.18 34.86
C GLY A 462 -16.76 -3.07 33.77
N LEU A 463 -15.90 -4.08 33.59
CA LEU A 463 -14.88 -4.07 32.54
C LEU A 463 -15.48 -4.32 31.15
N PRO A 464 -15.07 -3.58 30.11
CA PRO A 464 -15.58 -3.79 28.76
C PRO A 464 -15.01 -5.09 28.14
N TYR A 465 -15.80 -5.69 27.26
CA TYR A 465 -15.34 -6.76 26.39
C TYR A 465 -15.64 -6.42 24.92
N GLY A 466 -14.80 -6.90 23.99
CA GLY A 466 -14.94 -6.60 22.57
C GLY A 466 -13.82 -7.18 21.73
N THR A 467 -13.50 -6.54 20.60
CA THR A 467 -12.40 -6.95 19.72
C THR A 467 -11.16 -6.07 19.89
N VAL A 468 -9.98 -6.70 19.95
CA VAL A 468 -8.69 -5.99 20.00
C VAL A 468 -8.49 -5.14 18.75
N SER A 469 -8.86 -5.66 17.57
CA SER A 469 -8.78 -4.92 16.31
C SER A 469 -9.68 -3.67 16.30
N GLY A 470 -10.89 -3.77 16.86
CA GLY A 470 -11.82 -2.65 17.02
C GLY A 470 -11.25 -1.56 17.94
N GLN A 471 -10.66 -1.95 19.07
CA GLN A 471 -10.02 -1.01 20.00
C GLN A 471 -8.83 -0.29 19.38
N LEU A 472 -7.99 -1.00 18.64
CA LEU A 472 -6.86 -0.40 17.91
C LEU A 472 -7.33 0.53 16.80
N TYR A 473 -8.48 0.24 16.17
CA TYR A 473 -9.09 1.09 15.15
C TYR A 473 -9.66 2.38 15.74
N ALA A 474 -10.42 2.28 16.83
CA ALA A 474 -11.08 3.42 17.48
C ALA A 474 -10.05 4.41 18.06
N ASN A 475 -8.97 3.91 18.66
CA ASN A 475 -7.97 4.71 19.36
C ASN A 475 -6.80 5.20 18.47
N ARG A 476 -7.01 5.33 17.16
CA ARG A 476 -5.98 5.88 16.25
C ARG A 476 -5.79 7.38 16.46
N PRO A 477 -4.54 7.90 16.33
CA PRO A 477 -4.27 9.34 16.32
C PRO A 477 -5.09 10.08 15.26
N GLY A 478 -5.50 11.32 15.55
CA GLY A 478 -6.42 12.10 14.70
C GLY A 478 -5.98 12.25 13.23
N LEU A 479 -4.69 12.49 12.98
CA LEU A 479 -4.15 12.58 11.62
C LEU A 479 -4.30 11.26 10.82
N MET A 480 -4.26 10.11 11.50
CA MET A 480 -4.45 8.80 10.86
C MET A 480 -5.93 8.49 10.62
N ARG A 481 -6.86 9.02 11.44
CA ARG A 481 -8.32 8.86 11.22
C ARG A 481 -8.77 9.49 9.90
N ALA A 482 -8.14 10.60 9.48
CA ALA A 482 -8.43 11.23 8.19
C ALA A 482 -8.08 10.35 6.97
N SER A 483 -7.22 9.34 7.14
CA SER A 483 -6.85 8.39 6.08
C SER A 483 -7.82 7.21 5.95
N THR A 484 -8.76 7.04 6.87
CA THR A 484 -9.76 5.97 6.84
C THR A 484 -11.13 6.46 6.37
N VAL A 485 -11.89 5.55 5.76
CA VAL A 485 -13.23 5.85 5.23
C VAL A 485 -14.30 5.81 6.32
N LEU A 486 -14.27 4.80 7.19
CA LEU A 486 -15.37 4.51 8.11
C LEU A 486 -15.11 5.05 9.53
N PRO A 487 -16.04 5.83 10.11
CA PRO A 487 -16.04 6.13 11.54
C PRO A 487 -16.11 4.85 12.41
N PRO A 488 -15.42 4.80 13.58
CA PRO A 488 -15.46 3.63 14.47
C PRO A 488 -16.86 3.26 14.97
N ALA A 489 -17.72 4.26 15.20
CA ALA A 489 -19.08 4.07 15.72
C ALA A 489 -19.96 3.18 14.82
N ILE A 490 -19.66 3.08 13.52
CA ILE A 490 -20.37 2.17 12.60
C ILE A 490 -20.30 0.72 13.08
N TYR A 491 -19.20 0.30 13.71
CA TYR A 491 -19.04 -1.09 14.16
C TYR A 491 -19.85 -1.42 15.41
N GLU A 492 -20.40 -0.43 16.10
CA GLU A 492 -21.29 -0.61 17.26
C GLU A 492 -22.74 -0.89 16.82
N ILE A 493 -23.06 -0.74 15.53
CA ILE A 493 -24.38 -1.09 14.97
C ILE A 493 -24.56 -2.61 15.01
N HIS A 494 -25.52 -3.06 15.80
CA HIS A 494 -25.79 -4.49 16.01
C HIS A 494 -26.51 -5.15 14.83
N GLU A 495 -27.44 -4.45 14.17
CA GLU A 495 -28.18 -5.02 13.03
C GLU A 495 -27.27 -5.13 11.79
N PRO A 496 -26.97 -6.35 11.29
CA PRO A 496 -25.96 -6.52 10.24
C PRO A 496 -26.29 -5.80 8.94
N LEU A 497 -27.55 -5.86 8.48
CA LEU A 497 -27.96 -5.22 7.22
C LEU A 497 -27.77 -3.70 7.28
N VAL A 498 -28.30 -3.07 8.33
CA VAL A 498 -28.17 -1.63 8.57
C VAL A 498 -26.71 -1.20 8.64
N LYS A 499 -25.87 -1.98 9.35
CA LYS A 499 -24.42 -1.72 9.42
C LYS A 499 -23.78 -1.68 8.03
N TYR A 500 -24.05 -2.66 7.16
CA TYR A 500 -23.50 -2.66 5.80
C TYR A 500 -24.04 -1.52 4.93
N GLN A 501 -25.32 -1.17 5.06
CA GLN A 501 -25.92 -0.03 4.35
C GLN A 501 -25.20 1.27 4.74
N VAL A 502 -24.97 1.50 6.03
CA VAL A 502 -24.23 2.67 6.53
C VAL A 502 -22.77 2.64 6.04
N MET A 503 -22.09 1.49 6.10
CA MET A 503 -20.72 1.35 5.57
C MET A 503 -20.66 1.72 4.08
N LEU A 504 -21.65 1.29 3.29
CA LEU A 504 -21.74 1.58 1.87
C LEU A 504 -22.01 3.05 1.59
N CYS A 505 -22.84 3.73 2.38
CA CYS A 505 -23.03 5.19 2.25
C CYS A 505 -21.68 5.93 2.34
N PHE A 506 -20.89 5.65 3.38
CA PHE A 506 -19.56 6.26 3.53
C PHE A 506 -18.58 5.83 2.44
N ALA A 507 -18.56 4.55 2.08
CA ALA A 507 -17.65 4.04 1.06
C ALA A 507 -17.96 4.62 -0.32
N VAL A 508 -19.24 4.66 -0.72
CA VAL A 508 -19.65 5.15 -2.05
C VAL A 508 -19.40 6.65 -2.15
N ALA A 509 -19.66 7.43 -1.08
CA ALA A 509 -19.36 8.85 -1.04
C ALA A 509 -17.86 9.16 -1.20
N GLU A 510 -16.96 8.23 -0.85
CA GLU A 510 -15.52 8.38 -1.02
C GLU A 510 -15.03 7.86 -2.39
N PRO A 511 -14.59 8.74 -3.32
CA PRO A 511 -14.09 8.30 -4.62
C PRO A 511 -12.68 7.70 -4.59
N GLN A 512 -11.87 7.96 -3.55
CA GLN A 512 -10.43 7.67 -3.56
C GLN A 512 -10.03 6.50 -2.67
N ILE A 513 -10.80 5.42 -2.67
CA ILE A 513 -10.43 4.20 -1.95
C ILE A 513 -9.34 3.45 -2.74
N THR A 514 -8.15 3.34 -2.16
CA THR A 514 -6.99 2.67 -2.78
C THR A 514 -6.57 1.41 -2.05
N TYR A 515 -7.08 1.21 -0.84
CA TYR A 515 -6.63 0.17 0.07
C TYR A 515 -7.78 -0.42 0.87
N LEU A 516 -7.93 -1.73 0.81
CA LEU A 516 -8.92 -2.51 1.56
C LEU A 516 -8.22 -3.43 2.58
N ILE A 517 -8.73 -3.47 3.81
CA ILE A 517 -8.27 -4.40 4.86
C ILE A 517 -9.48 -5.01 5.58
N GLY A 518 -9.52 -6.32 5.74
CA GLY A 518 -10.52 -6.99 6.58
C GLY A 518 -10.12 -8.43 6.86
N ALA A 519 -10.64 -9.04 7.92
CA ALA A 519 -10.22 -10.40 8.29
C ALA A 519 -10.60 -11.42 7.19
N ASN A 520 -11.87 -11.41 6.77
CA ASN A 520 -12.42 -12.37 5.83
C ASN A 520 -12.81 -11.70 4.49
N PRO A 521 -12.41 -12.26 3.33
CA PRO A 521 -12.87 -11.77 2.02
C PRO A 521 -14.39 -11.79 1.84
N SER A 522 -15.13 -12.67 2.53
CA SER A 522 -16.60 -12.73 2.43
C SER A 522 -17.29 -11.43 2.84
N SER A 523 -16.74 -10.68 3.80
CA SER A 523 -17.29 -9.38 4.21
C SER A 523 -17.29 -8.35 3.07
N PHE A 524 -16.34 -8.45 2.12
CA PHE A 524 -16.30 -7.60 0.94
C PHE A 524 -17.26 -8.09 -0.17
N LEU A 525 -17.49 -9.40 -0.28
CA LEU A 525 -18.57 -9.92 -1.13
C LEU A 525 -19.93 -9.42 -0.62
N ARG A 526 -20.13 -9.47 0.71
CA ARG A 526 -21.36 -8.99 1.34
C ARG A 526 -21.65 -7.51 1.07
N LEU A 527 -20.61 -6.67 1.02
CA LEU A 527 -20.78 -5.26 0.64
C LEU A 527 -21.37 -5.13 -0.77
N LEU A 528 -20.94 -5.94 -1.74
CA LEU A 528 -21.47 -5.90 -3.11
C LEU A 528 -22.93 -6.42 -3.19
N GLU A 529 -23.25 -7.46 -2.42
CA GLU A 529 -24.61 -7.98 -2.32
C GLU A 529 -25.57 -6.93 -1.76
N VAL A 530 -25.23 -6.33 -0.61
CA VAL A 530 -26.05 -5.30 0.03
C VAL A 530 -26.16 -4.06 -0.87
N LEU A 531 -25.08 -3.69 -1.56
CA LEU A 531 -25.13 -2.59 -2.54
C LEU A 531 -26.07 -2.89 -3.70
N SER A 532 -26.14 -4.14 -4.15
CA SER A 532 -27.05 -4.56 -5.21
C SER A 532 -28.51 -4.53 -4.74
N GLN A 533 -28.77 -4.94 -3.50
CA GLN A 533 -30.11 -4.98 -2.90
C GLN A 533 -30.64 -3.60 -2.47
N SER A 534 -29.75 -2.72 -2.01
CA SER A 534 -30.09 -1.41 -1.42
C SER A 534 -29.55 -0.23 -2.25
N ARG A 535 -29.38 -0.41 -3.56
CA ARG A 535 -28.71 0.56 -4.45
C ARG A 535 -29.34 1.95 -4.38
N ASP A 536 -30.65 2.03 -4.54
CA ASP A 536 -31.37 3.31 -4.59
C ASP A 536 -31.33 4.02 -3.23
N LEU A 537 -31.57 3.27 -2.15
CA LEU A 537 -31.43 3.77 -0.78
C LEU A 537 -30.04 4.38 -0.53
N ILE A 538 -28.97 3.66 -0.90
CA ILE A 538 -27.60 4.13 -0.74
C ILE A 538 -27.33 5.35 -1.62
N ALA A 539 -27.84 5.37 -2.85
CA ALA A 539 -27.69 6.51 -3.75
C ALA A 539 -28.38 7.77 -3.19
N ASP A 540 -29.58 7.64 -2.64
CA ASP A 540 -30.33 8.75 -2.02
C ASP A 540 -29.58 9.32 -0.81
N CYS A 541 -29.11 8.44 0.09
CA CYS A 541 -28.28 8.84 1.23
C CYS A 541 -27.02 9.58 0.79
N VAL A 542 -26.31 9.07 -0.22
CA VAL A 542 -25.08 9.68 -0.75
C VAL A 542 -25.36 11.01 -1.46
N GLU A 543 -26.47 11.14 -2.18
CA GLU A 543 -26.84 12.37 -2.86
C GLU A 543 -27.12 13.51 -1.88
N HIS A 544 -27.87 13.23 -0.82
CA HIS A 544 -28.31 14.24 0.15
C HIS A 544 -27.37 14.39 1.35
N GLY A 545 -26.47 13.43 1.57
CA GLY A 545 -25.56 13.43 2.71
C GLY A 545 -26.26 13.18 4.06
N THR A 546 -27.34 12.39 4.06
CA THR A 546 -28.10 12.03 5.28
C THR A 546 -28.21 10.52 5.42
N LEU A 547 -28.19 10.05 6.66
CA LEU A 547 -28.39 8.64 7.02
C LEU A 547 -29.79 8.37 7.58
N ALA A 548 -30.59 9.42 7.83
CA ALA A 548 -31.95 9.31 8.37
C ALA A 548 -32.91 8.49 7.48
N GLY A 549 -32.58 8.32 6.20
CA GLY A 549 -33.34 7.47 5.27
C GLY A 549 -33.16 5.97 5.47
N ILE A 550 -32.15 5.52 6.24
CA ILE A 550 -31.84 4.09 6.43
C ILE A 550 -32.82 3.48 7.46
N PRO A 551 -33.69 2.53 7.06
CA PRO A 551 -34.61 1.89 7.98
C PRO A 551 -33.86 1.11 9.06
N GLY A 552 -34.29 1.22 10.33
CA GLY A 552 -33.68 0.50 11.45
C GLY A 552 -32.44 1.17 12.07
N LEU A 553 -31.93 2.26 11.49
CA LEU A 553 -30.84 3.01 12.09
C LEU A 553 -31.33 3.87 13.26
N ALA A 554 -30.75 3.67 14.44
CA ALA A 554 -31.12 4.40 15.65
C ALA A 554 -30.79 5.90 15.55
N ALA A 555 -31.65 6.75 16.11
CA ALA A 555 -31.55 8.21 15.98
C ALA A 555 -30.28 8.81 16.60
N ASP A 556 -29.79 8.23 17.69
CA ASP A 556 -28.51 8.57 18.32
C ASP A 556 -27.32 8.25 17.40
N MET A 557 -27.36 7.12 16.70
CA MET A 557 -26.35 6.74 15.71
C MET A 557 -26.35 7.68 14.50
N VAL A 558 -27.52 8.14 14.05
CA VAL A 558 -27.63 9.19 13.02
C VAL A 558 -26.93 10.47 13.48
N LEU A 559 -27.25 10.96 14.68
CA LEU A 559 -26.64 12.17 15.26
C LEU A 559 -25.11 12.06 15.40
N GLN A 560 -24.60 10.86 15.69
CA GLN A 560 -23.16 10.62 15.83
C GLN A 560 -22.43 10.54 14.47
N LEU A 561 -23.06 9.95 13.45
CA LEU A 561 -22.42 9.64 12.18
C LEU A 561 -22.58 10.73 11.12
N GLU A 562 -23.75 11.37 11.01
CA GLU A 562 -24.02 12.39 9.98
C GLU A 562 -23.01 13.55 9.93
N PRO A 563 -22.47 14.08 11.06
CA PRO A 563 -21.44 15.12 11.03
C PRO A 563 -20.16 14.71 10.26
N HIS A 564 -19.94 13.41 10.10
CA HIS A 564 -18.80 12.84 9.39
C HIS A 564 -19.14 12.41 7.96
N PHE A 565 -20.41 12.45 7.57
CA PHE A 565 -20.91 12.05 6.25
C PHE A 565 -21.10 13.29 5.37
N ARG A 566 -20.70 13.19 4.10
CA ARG A 566 -20.79 14.32 3.15
C ARG A 566 -21.56 13.90 1.91
N ALA A 567 -22.44 14.78 1.44
CA ALA A 567 -23.13 14.62 0.17
C ALA A 567 -22.13 14.51 -0.99
N ALA A 568 -22.37 13.56 -1.89
CA ALA A 568 -21.62 13.34 -3.11
C ALA A 568 -22.55 13.01 -4.30
N PRO A 569 -23.32 14.01 -4.82
CA PRO A 569 -24.31 13.79 -5.87
C PRO A 569 -23.76 13.09 -7.12
N GLU A 570 -22.55 13.45 -7.57
CA GLU A 570 -21.91 12.80 -8.72
C GLU A 570 -21.69 11.29 -8.53
N ARG A 571 -21.42 10.87 -7.28
CA ARG A 571 -21.24 9.45 -6.94
C ARG A 571 -22.57 8.72 -6.92
N ALA A 572 -23.62 9.36 -6.40
CA ALA A 572 -24.99 8.83 -6.45
C ALA A 572 -25.46 8.64 -7.90
N THR A 573 -25.25 9.64 -8.77
CA THR A 573 -25.59 9.51 -10.21
C THR A 573 -24.84 8.36 -10.86
N LYS A 574 -23.53 8.20 -10.61
CA LYS A 574 -22.74 7.07 -11.12
C LYS A 574 -23.24 5.72 -10.61
N LEU A 575 -23.64 5.64 -9.34
CA LEU A 575 -24.19 4.42 -8.76
C LEU A 575 -25.51 4.02 -9.43
N ARG A 576 -26.42 4.98 -9.66
CA ARG A 576 -27.70 4.73 -10.36
C ARG A 576 -27.51 4.39 -11.84
N ALA A 577 -26.44 4.88 -12.46
CA ALA A 577 -26.12 4.59 -13.86
C ALA A 577 -25.57 3.17 -14.10
N LEU A 578 -25.21 2.42 -13.05
CA LEU A 578 -24.81 1.01 -13.18
C LEU A 578 -26.00 0.19 -13.68
N SER A 579 -25.77 -0.74 -14.61
CA SER A 579 -26.85 -1.57 -15.14
C SER A 579 -27.57 -2.34 -14.02
N ALA A 580 -28.90 -2.46 -14.14
CA ALA A 580 -29.70 -3.26 -13.23
C ALA A 580 -29.49 -4.78 -13.43
N THR A 581 -28.97 -5.19 -14.60
CA THR A 581 -28.82 -6.59 -15.00
C THR A 581 -27.41 -7.15 -14.84
N SER A 582 -26.41 -6.32 -14.51
CA SER A 582 -25.03 -6.76 -14.31
C SER A 582 -24.67 -6.84 -12.83
N GLU A 583 -23.94 -7.90 -12.52
CA GLU A 583 -23.26 -8.12 -11.26
C GLU A 583 -22.30 -6.97 -10.91
N VAL A 584 -22.61 -6.19 -9.87
CA VAL A 584 -21.83 -5.00 -9.47
C VAL A 584 -20.40 -5.40 -9.07
N SER A 585 -19.40 -4.63 -9.49
CA SER A 585 -17.99 -4.87 -9.17
C SER A 585 -17.31 -3.70 -8.47
N TYR A 586 -16.26 -3.99 -7.69
CA TYR A 586 -15.39 -2.96 -7.12
C TYR A 586 -14.68 -2.15 -8.20
N ALA A 587 -14.38 -2.76 -9.36
CA ALA A 587 -13.72 -2.09 -10.48
C ALA A 587 -14.54 -0.93 -11.06
N GLU A 588 -15.87 -1.06 -11.09
CA GLU A 588 -16.77 -0.01 -11.59
C GLU A 588 -16.90 1.16 -10.60
N ILE A 589 -16.92 0.87 -9.30
CA ILE A 589 -17.17 1.87 -8.26
C ILE A 589 -15.87 2.55 -7.81
N TRP A 590 -14.78 1.79 -7.66
CA TRP A 590 -13.47 2.22 -7.18
C TRP A 590 -12.34 1.60 -8.02
N PRO A 591 -12.09 2.12 -9.24
CA PRO A 591 -11.08 1.59 -10.15
C PRO A 591 -9.64 1.71 -9.63
N GLU A 592 -9.41 2.55 -8.62
CA GLU A 592 -8.09 2.85 -8.06
C GLU A 592 -7.66 1.95 -6.90
N ILE A 593 -8.43 0.92 -6.54
CA ILE A 593 -8.01 -0.03 -5.50
C ILE A 593 -6.70 -0.72 -5.94
N ARG A 594 -5.67 -0.66 -5.07
CA ARG A 594 -4.32 -1.18 -5.33
C ARG A 594 -3.94 -2.36 -4.45
N LEU A 595 -4.55 -2.49 -3.28
CA LEU A 595 -4.23 -3.55 -2.34
C LEU A 595 -5.49 -4.01 -1.58
N LEU A 596 -5.66 -5.32 -1.49
CA LEU A 596 -6.57 -6.00 -0.58
C LEU A 596 -5.75 -6.86 0.39
N ALA A 597 -5.84 -6.59 1.68
CA ALA A 597 -5.22 -7.41 2.72
C ALA A 597 -6.29 -8.16 3.53
N VAL A 598 -6.33 -9.48 3.37
CA VAL A 598 -7.31 -10.41 3.98
C VAL A 598 -6.65 -11.75 4.28
N TRP A 599 -7.31 -12.63 5.04
CA TRP A 599 -6.91 -14.04 5.09
C TRP A 599 -7.11 -14.71 3.73
N THR A 600 -6.12 -15.52 3.33
CA THR A 600 -6.07 -16.15 1.99
C THR A 600 -6.09 -17.68 2.05
N GLY A 601 -5.88 -18.28 3.22
CA GLY A 601 -5.89 -19.73 3.43
C GLY A 601 -7.25 -20.31 3.85
N GLY A 602 -7.38 -21.63 3.77
CA GLY A 602 -8.59 -22.36 4.18
C GLY A 602 -9.85 -21.92 3.42
N SER A 603 -10.99 -21.86 4.11
CA SER A 603 -12.29 -21.42 3.56
C SER A 603 -12.26 -19.97 3.02
N CYS A 604 -11.33 -19.12 3.47
CA CYS A 604 -11.17 -17.76 2.93
C CYS A 604 -10.61 -17.75 1.50
N GLY A 605 -9.86 -18.79 1.08
CA GLY A 605 -9.32 -18.88 -0.28
C GLY A 605 -10.42 -18.91 -1.35
N ILE A 606 -11.51 -19.62 -1.08
CA ILE A 606 -12.68 -19.74 -1.97
C ILE A 606 -13.33 -18.36 -2.18
N ALA A 607 -13.68 -17.68 -1.08
CA ALA A 607 -14.29 -16.36 -1.13
C ALA A 607 -13.34 -15.31 -1.75
N LEU A 608 -12.03 -15.42 -1.52
CA LEU A 608 -11.04 -14.55 -2.15
C LEU A 608 -11.03 -14.71 -3.67
N ASP A 609 -11.12 -15.94 -4.20
CA ASP A 609 -11.12 -16.17 -5.64
C ASP A 609 -12.40 -15.64 -6.32
N ALA A 610 -13.55 -15.74 -5.64
CA ALA A 610 -14.77 -15.07 -6.08
C ALA A 610 -14.58 -13.54 -6.12
N LEU A 611 -14.02 -12.96 -5.06
CA LEU A 611 -13.79 -11.53 -4.94
C LEU A 611 -12.79 -10.99 -5.96
N LYS A 612 -11.71 -11.73 -6.27
CA LYS A 612 -10.70 -11.35 -7.29
C LYS A 612 -11.34 -11.01 -8.64
N ARG A 613 -12.37 -11.76 -9.06
CA ARG A 613 -13.10 -11.53 -10.32
C ARG A 613 -13.83 -10.20 -10.36
N ARG A 614 -14.11 -9.60 -9.20
CA ARG A 614 -14.83 -8.31 -9.05
C ARG A 614 -13.92 -7.13 -8.74
N MET A 615 -12.61 -7.33 -8.69
CA MET A 615 -11.61 -6.31 -8.31
C MET A 615 -10.95 -5.70 -9.55
N PRO A 616 -10.43 -4.46 -9.48
CA PRO A 616 -9.60 -3.92 -10.54
C PRO A 616 -8.41 -4.85 -10.83
N ALA A 617 -8.08 -5.07 -12.11
CA ALA A 617 -6.98 -5.95 -12.53
C ALA A 617 -5.60 -5.55 -11.97
N VAL A 618 -5.45 -4.30 -11.55
CA VAL A 618 -4.23 -3.76 -10.94
C VAL A 618 -4.09 -4.07 -9.45
N THR A 619 -5.11 -4.67 -8.82
CA THR A 619 -5.15 -4.92 -7.39
C THR A 619 -4.18 -6.02 -6.99
N LYS A 620 -3.37 -5.76 -5.96
CA LYS A 620 -2.54 -6.77 -5.30
C LYS A 620 -3.27 -7.37 -4.10
N TYR A 621 -2.90 -8.59 -3.74
CA TYR A 621 -3.46 -9.32 -2.60
C TYR A 621 -2.35 -9.65 -1.61
N MET A 622 -2.64 -9.56 -0.32
CA MET A 622 -1.67 -9.86 0.73
C MET A 622 -2.35 -10.57 1.91
N GLU A 623 -1.70 -11.63 2.38
CA GLU A 623 -2.11 -12.37 3.58
C GLU A 623 -1.94 -11.50 4.84
N LEU A 624 -2.96 -11.50 5.71
CA LEU A 624 -2.92 -10.77 6.97
C LEU A 624 -1.99 -11.39 8.01
N GLY A 625 -1.66 -12.67 7.84
CA GLY A 625 -0.80 -13.41 8.74
C GLY A 625 -1.60 -14.28 9.72
N TYR A 626 -0.89 -14.95 10.61
CA TYR A 626 -1.50 -15.78 11.63
C TYR A 626 -2.04 -14.87 12.74
N LEU A 627 -3.37 -14.77 12.83
CA LEU A 627 -4.08 -13.88 13.75
C LEU A 627 -5.16 -14.66 14.50
N ALA A 628 -5.18 -14.50 15.82
CA ALA A 628 -6.18 -15.06 16.71
C ALA A 628 -6.57 -14.04 17.79
N SER A 629 -7.59 -14.33 18.59
CA SER A 629 -7.97 -13.45 19.70
C SER A 629 -6.98 -13.53 20.86
N GLU A 630 -6.27 -14.66 20.96
CA GLU A 630 -5.19 -14.93 21.91
C GLU A 630 -3.92 -14.13 21.58
N LEU A 631 -3.62 -13.93 20.29
CA LEU A 631 -2.46 -13.17 19.85
C LEU A 631 -2.47 -12.72 18.39
N HIS A 632 -1.63 -11.72 18.07
CA HIS A 632 -1.15 -11.49 16.72
C HIS A 632 0.08 -12.39 16.49
N GLY A 633 -0.10 -13.52 15.81
CA GLY A 633 0.89 -14.60 15.71
C GLY A 633 2.01 -14.41 14.71
N SER A 634 1.80 -13.75 13.57
CA SER A 634 2.88 -13.50 12.62
C SER A 634 2.71 -12.23 11.80
N ILE A 635 3.84 -11.65 11.37
CA ILE A 635 3.91 -10.53 10.43
C ILE A 635 4.21 -11.09 9.05
N THR A 636 3.30 -10.91 8.09
CA THR A 636 3.51 -11.39 6.71
C THR A 636 4.67 -10.64 6.05
N VAL A 637 5.74 -11.35 5.73
CA VAL A 637 6.93 -10.77 5.09
C VAL A 637 7.11 -11.22 3.64
N GLU A 638 6.54 -12.37 3.26
CA GLU A 638 6.57 -12.90 1.90
C GLU A 638 5.15 -12.94 1.29
N PRO A 639 4.78 -11.93 0.47
CA PRO A 639 3.43 -11.81 -0.06
C PRO A 639 2.99 -12.98 -0.95
N ARG A 640 3.93 -13.69 -1.61
CA ARG A 640 3.58 -14.78 -2.54
C ARG A 640 3.16 -16.05 -1.80
N SER A 641 3.94 -16.46 -0.82
CA SER A 641 3.64 -17.65 -0.02
C SER A 641 2.64 -17.37 1.09
N GLY A 642 2.42 -16.10 1.45
CA GLY A 642 1.64 -15.72 2.63
C GLY A 642 2.34 -16.10 3.95
N ALA A 643 3.62 -16.47 3.90
CA ALA A 643 4.39 -16.83 5.08
C ALA A 643 4.76 -15.57 5.88
N GLY A 644 4.63 -15.67 7.20
CA GLY A 644 4.93 -14.60 8.12
C GLY A 644 5.94 -15.02 9.16
N VAL A 645 6.74 -14.07 9.63
CA VAL A 645 7.64 -14.29 10.76
C VAL A 645 6.81 -14.23 12.04
N PRO A 646 6.91 -15.23 12.94
CA PRO A 646 6.25 -15.16 14.24
C PRO A 646 6.59 -13.87 14.98
N THR A 647 5.67 -13.34 15.77
CA THR A 647 5.87 -12.15 16.61
C THR A 647 6.79 -12.46 17.81
N LEU A 648 8.02 -12.88 17.50
CA LEU A 648 9.03 -13.44 18.40
C LEU A 648 9.52 -12.50 19.49
N GLN A 649 9.14 -11.22 19.41
CA GLN A 649 9.46 -10.20 20.41
C GLN A 649 8.30 -9.94 21.40
N GLN A 650 7.11 -10.47 21.12
CA GLN A 650 5.89 -10.25 21.91
C GLN A 650 5.45 -11.53 22.64
N HIS A 651 5.67 -12.69 22.02
CA HIS A 651 5.22 -13.97 22.54
C HIS A 651 6.33 -15.00 22.49
N PHE A 652 6.35 -15.90 23.47
CA PHE A 652 7.19 -17.09 23.45
C PHE A 652 6.41 -18.24 22.82
N PHE A 653 7.00 -18.90 21.84
CA PHE A 653 6.38 -19.97 21.06
C PHE A 653 7.08 -21.30 21.29
N GLU A 654 6.25 -22.32 21.52
CA GLU A 654 6.62 -23.73 21.50
C GLU A 654 5.81 -24.44 20.40
N PHE A 655 6.37 -25.49 19.82
CA PHE A 655 5.78 -26.19 18.68
C PHE A 655 5.86 -27.70 18.89
N ILE A 656 4.87 -28.44 18.39
CA ILE A 656 4.93 -29.91 18.41
C ILE A 656 4.32 -30.46 17.14
N GLU A 657 4.99 -31.43 16.53
CA GLU A 657 4.44 -32.12 15.36
C GLU A 657 3.11 -32.81 15.72
N PRO A 658 2.07 -32.73 14.87
CA PRO A 658 0.78 -33.36 15.15
C PRO A 658 0.89 -34.85 15.50
N ALA A 659 1.75 -35.59 14.79
CA ALA A 659 1.98 -37.01 15.04
C ALA A 659 2.53 -37.28 16.46
N HIS A 660 3.46 -36.44 16.93
CA HIS A 660 4.03 -36.56 18.28
C HIS A 660 2.98 -36.22 19.35
N TRP A 661 2.21 -35.15 19.15
CA TRP A 661 1.13 -34.78 20.07
C TRP A 661 0.09 -35.89 20.21
N GLU A 662 -0.35 -36.46 19.07
CA GLU A 662 -1.32 -37.55 19.01
C GLU A 662 -0.79 -38.85 19.63
N ALA A 663 0.52 -39.13 19.51
CA ALA A 663 1.18 -40.26 20.14
C ALA A 663 1.39 -40.08 21.66
N GLY A 664 0.87 -38.99 22.26
CA GLY A 664 1.05 -38.69 23.68
C GLY A 664 2.44 -38.17 24.03
N GLN A 665 3.31 -37.92 23.04
CA GLN A 665 4.61 -37.33 23.27
C GLN A 665 4.47 -35.84 23.57
N ARG A 666 5.36 -35.32 24.42
CA ARG A 666 5.33 -33.93 24.90
C ARG A 666 6.70 -33.26 24.76
N ASN A 667 7.44 -33.66 23.72
CA ASN A 667 8.70 -33.03 23.34
C ASN A 667 8.36 -31.88 22.37
N PHE A 668 8.64 -30.65 22.80
CA PHE A 668 8.36 -29.44 22.03
C PHE A 668 9.61 -28.92 21.36
N HIS A 669 9.44 -28.35 20.18
CA HIS A 669 10.44 -27.59 19.45
C HIS A 669 10.32 -26.11 19.81
N LEU A 670 11.47 -25.48 20.01
CA LEU A 670 11.58 -24.03 20.07
C LEU A 670 11.57 -23.44 18.65
N LEU A 671 11.24 -22.15 18.55
CA LEU A 671 11.10 -21.46 17.27
C LEU A 671 12.28 -21.63 16.31
N HIS A 672 13.52 -21.74 16.79
CA HIS A 672 14.71 -21.85 15.95
C HIS A 672 14.99 -23.28 15.47
N GLU A 673 14.27 -24.27 16.00
CA GLU A 673 14.46 -25.69 15.72
C GLU A 673 13.50 -26.21 14.64
N LEU A 674 12.56 -25.37 14.19
CA LEU A 674 11.56 -25.78 13.22
C LEU A 674 12.18 -26.04 11.85
N GLN A 675 11.66 -27.06 11.19
CA GLN A 675 12.15 -27.52 9.90
C GLN A 675 11.22 -27.08 8.76
N ASP A 676 11.79 -26.72 7.62
CA ASP A 676 11.02 -26.27 6.46
C ASP A 676 10.06 -27.35 5.95
N GLY A 677 8.85 -26.95 5.59
CA GLY A 677 7.81 -27.85 5.09
C GLY A 677 7.12 -28.71 6.14
N VAL A 678 7.53 -28.65 7.42
CA VAL A 678 6.93 -29.44 8.51
C VAL A 678 5.76 -28.69 9.15
N ASP A 679 4.76 -29.46 9.57
CA ASP A 679 3.55 -28.99 10.25
C ASP A 679 3.69 -29.10 11.76
N TYR A 680 3.27 -28.06 12.47
CA TYR A 680 3.35 -28.00 13.92
C TYR A 680 2.06 -27.46 14.53
N TYR A 681 1.64 -28.05 15.64
CA TYR A 681 0.80 -27.38 16.60
C TYR A 681 1.54 -26.23 17.28
N VAL A 682 0.80 -25.16 17.57
CA VAL A 682 1.33 -23.98 18.26
C VAL A 682 0.92 -23.98 19.74
N VAL A 683 1.91 -23.77 20.61
CA VAL A 683 1.74 -23.48 22.03
C VAL A 683 2.35 -22.10 22.30
N VAL A 684 1.66 -21.26 23.06
CA VAL A 684 2.07 -19.86 23.27
C VAL A 684 2.14 -19.49 24.74
N THR A 685 3.15 -18.71 25.08
CA THR A 685 3.22 -17.97 26.34
C THR A 685 3.25 -16.47 26.06
N SER A 686 2.39 -15.71 26.74
CA SER A 686 2.18 -14.28 26.50
C SER A 686 2.16 -13.47 27.79
N ARG A 687 2.47 -12.17 27.67
CA ARG A 687 2.45 -11.21 28.79
C ARG A 687 1.06 -11.08 29.42
N SER A 688 -0.01 -11.30 28.65
CA SER A 688 -1.41 -11.33 29.10
C SER A 688 -1.77 -12.57 29.94
N GLY A 689 -0.81 -13.41 30.31
CA GLY A 689 -1.07 -14.52 31.23
C GLY A 689 -1.58 -15.79 30.57
N LEU A 690 -1.44 -15.92 29.24
CA LEU A 690 -1.50 -17.24 28.61
C LEU A 690 -0.15 -17.91 28.85
N TYR A 691 -0.10 -19.01 29.59
CA TYR A 691 1.13 -19.76 29.90
C TYR A 691 1.04 -21.17 29.32
N ARG A 692 1.99 -21.53 28.44
CA ARG A 692 1.98 -22.78 27.66
C ARG A 692 0.58 -23.12 27.11
N TYR A 693 -0.11 -22.11 26.60
CA TYR A 693 -1.48 -22.22 26.12
C TYR A 693 -1.54 -22.94 24.78
N PHE A 694 -2.31 -24.02 24.72
CA PHE A 694 -2.50 -24.80 23.49
C PHE A 694 -3.48 -24.09 22.55
N MET A 695 -2.95 -23.48 21.49
CA MET A 695 -3.74 -22.75 20.49
C MET A 695 -4.69 -23.67 19.71
N ASN A 696 -4.37 -24.96 19.66
CA ASN A 696 -5.04 -25.95 18.82
C ASN A 696 -5.07 -25.48 17.34
N ASP A 697 -3.97 -24.88 16.89
CA ASP A 697 -3.76 -24.40 15.52
C ASP A 697 -2.56 -25.12 14.93
N ILE A 698 -2.69 -25.55 13.67
CA ILE A 698 -1.62 -26.15 12.89
C ILE A 698 -1.08 -25.10 11.93
N VAL A 699 0.24 -24.91 11.98
CA VAL A 699 0.98 -24.03 11.08
C VAL A 699 2.04 -24.83 10.34
N ARG A 700 2.33 -24.43 9.11
CA ARG A 700 3.44 -24.97 8.31
C ARG A 700 4.60 -24.00 8.29
N VAL A 701 5.82 -24.52 8.39
CA VAL A 701 7.02 -23.74 8.11
C VAL A 701 7.19 -23.60 6.59
N ASN A 702 7.33 -22.36 6.13
CA ASN A 702 7.47 -22.01 4.73
C ASN A 702 8.67 -21.08 4.53
N GLY A 703 9.87 -21.66 4.57
CA GLY A 703 11.13 -20.97 4.44
C GLY A 703 11.55 -20.20 5.70
N PHE A 704 12.59 -19.39 5.55
CA PHE A 704 13.21 -18.63 6.65
C PHE A 704 13.37 -17.16 6.27
N PHE A 705 13.25 -16.29 7.26
CA PHE A 705 13.59 -14.87 7.17
C PHE A 705 14.78 -14.59 8.09
N ASP A 706 15.93 -14.26 7.49
CA ASP A 706 17.23 -14.32 8.16
C ASP A 706 17.44 -15.72 8.80
N ALA A 707 17.44 -15.85 10.13
CA ALA A 707 17.58 -17.14 10.83
C ALA A 707 16.25 -17.66 11.42
N THR A 708 15.14 -16.93 11.28
CA THR A 708 13.85 -17.27 11.87
C THR A 708 12.95 -18.00 10.88
N PRO A 709 12.38 -19.17 11.24
CA PRO A 709 11.37 -19.84 10.43
C PRO A 709 10.15 -18.95 10.19
N MET A 710 9.66 -18.91 8.96
CA MET A 710 8.38 -18.29 8.63
C MET A 710 7.27 -19.32 8.73
N ILE A 711 6.15 -18.94 9.33
CA ILE A 711 4.99 -19.81 9.50
C ILE A 711 3.81 -19.34 8.66
N ARG A 712 3.00 -20.29 8.22
CA ARG A 712 1.70 -20.05 7.59
C ARG A 712 0.63 -20.88 8.31
N PHE A 713 -0.48 -20.23 8.66
CA PHE A 713 -1.63 -20.94 9.21
C PHE A 713 -2.22 -21.90 8.16
N LEU A 714 -2.44 -23.15 8.56
CA LEU A 714 -3.14 -24.14 7.75
C LEU A 714 -4.58 -24.28 8.19
N GLN A 715 -4.78 -24.68 9.46
CA GLN A 715 -6.09 -25.06 10.00
C GLN A 715 -6.08 -25.11 11.53
N LYS A 716 -7.26 -25.22 12.13
CA LYS A 716 -7.42 -25.61 13.53
C LYS A 716 -7.16 -27.12 13.65
N GLY A 717 -6.65 -27.59 14.80
CA GLY A 717 -6.46 -29.02 15.09
C GLY A 717 -7.78 -29.80 15.21
N ARG A 718 -8.85 -29.09 15.60
CA ARG A 718 -10.24 -29.55 15.42
C ARG A 718 -10.67 -29.17 14.00
N GLY A 719 -11.28 -30.09 13.26
CA GLY A 719 -11.39 -30.03 11.77
C GLY A 719 -10.90 -31.32 11.10
N VAL A 720 -10.72 -32.37 11.89
CA VAL A 720 -10.46 -33.75 11.47
C VAL A 720 -11.65 -34.58 11.87
N THR A 721 -12.05 -35.46 10.98
CA THR A 721 -13.05 -36.49 11.28
C THR A 721 -12.47 -37.83 10.91
N SER A 722 -12.94 -38.86 11.58
CA SER A 722 -12.56 -40.22 11.28
C SER A 722 -13.78 -41.09 11.54
N ILE A 723 -14.20 -41.84 10.53
CA ILE A 723 -15.29 -42.80 10.61
C ILE A 723 -14.70 -44.21 10.82
N THR A 724 -13.72 -44.59 10.02
CA THR A 724 -13.10 -45.95 10.02
C THR A 724 -11.60 -45.95 10.26
N GLY A 725 -11.05 -44.83 10.73
CA GLY A 725 -9.64 -44.66 11.03
C GLY A 725 -8.85 -43.89 9.97
N GLU A 726 -9.51 -43.35 8.95
CA GLU A 726 -8.88 -42.61 7.84
C GLU A 726 -8.37 -41.22 8.20
N LYS A 727 -8.88 -40.63 9.29
CA LYS A 727 -8.54 -39.28 9.75
C LYS A 727 -8.53 -38.27 8.59
N LEU A 728 -9.70 -38.01 8.02
CA LEU A 728 -9.86 -37.01 6.97
C LEU A 728 -9.73 -35.61 7.56
N TYR A 729 -8.83 -34.80 7.00
CA TYR A 729 -8.61 -33.42 7.40
C TYR A 729 -9.41 -32.46 6.50
N GLU A 730 -9.90 -31.35 7.07
CA GLU A 730 -10.64 -30.31 6.34
C GLU A 730 -9.87 -29.80 5.11
N SER A 731 -8.56 -29.57 5.25
CA SER A 731 -7.69 -29.10 4.17
C SER A 731 -7.61 -30.08 2.98
N GLN A 732 -7.57 -31.38 3.26
CA GLN A 732 -7.54 -32.42 2.23
C GLN A 732 -8.85 -32.46 1.43
N LEU A 733 -9.97 -32.29 2.13
CA LEU A 733 -11.29 -32.15 1.51
C LEU A 733 -11.37 -30.91 0.63
N LEU A 734 -11.02 -29.74 1.16
CA LEU A 734 -11.05 -28.49 0.39
C LEU A 734 -10.14 -28.55 -0.84
N GLN A 735 -8.98 -29.20 -0.72
CA GLN A 735 -8.07 -29.43 -1.84
C GLN A 735 -8.72 -30.31 -2.92
N ALA A 736 -9.28 -31.47 -2.54
CA ALA A 736 -9.94 -32.36 -3.50
C ALA A 736 -11.11 -31.67 -4.21
N VAL A 737 -11.92 -30.91 -3.47
CA VAL A 737 -13.03 -30.13 -4.04
C VAL A 737 -12.52 -29.08 -5.02
N ALA A 738 -11.51 -28.30 -4.63
CA ALA A 738 -10.95 -27.25 -5.49
C ALA A 738 -10.33 -27.80 -6.78
N GLU A 739 -9.59 -28.91 -6.69
CA GLU A 739 -8.97 -29.55 -7.85
C GLU A 739 -10.01 -30.17 -8.80
N ALA A 740 -11.01 -30.88 -8.26
CA ALA A 740 -12.07 -31.48 -9.07
C ALA A 740 -12.96 -30.42 -9.72
N ALA A 741 -13.31 -29.35 -8.99
CA ALA A 741 -14.14 -28.25 -9.48
C ALA A 741 -13.46 -27.52 -10.65
N LYS A 742 -12.12 -27.33 -10.58
CA LYS A 742 -11.34 -26.66 -11.60
C LYS A 742 -11.36 -27.38 -12.95
N GLU A 743 -11.33 -28.72 -12.95
CA GLU A 743 -11.31 -29.51 -14.20
C GLU A 743 -12.59 -29.37 -15.03
N ILE A 744 -13.72 -29.13 -14.37
CA ILE A 744 -15.03 -29.01 -15.03
C ILE A 744 -15.52 -27.56 -15.13
N GLY A 745 -14.68 -26.58 -14.76
CA GLY A 745 -15.03 -25.15 -14.81
C GLY A 745 -16.10 -24.74 -13.80
N PHE A 746 -16.21 -25.46 -12.68
CA PHE A 746 -17.13 -25.15 -11.58
C PHE A 746 -16.45 -24.30 -10.52
N ALA A 747 -17.13 -23.28 -9.99
CA ALA A 747 -16.66 -22.45 -8.90
C ALA A 747 -17.51 -22.72 -7.65
N ALA A 748 -16.97 -23.48 -6.70
CA ALA A 748 -17.61 -23.65 -5.39
C ALA A 748 -17.70 -22.31 -4.66
N VAL A 749 -18.86 -21.99 -4.09
CA VAL A 749 -19.15 -20.79 -3.30
C VAL A 749 -19.26 -21.15 -1.82
N PHE A 750 -19.86 -22.29 -1.50
CA PHE A 750 -19.95 -22.84 -0.14
C PHE A 750 -19.73 -24.35 -0.15
N THR A 751 -19.08 -24.85 0.89
CA THR A 751 -18.75 -26.27 1.05
C THR A 751 -18.92 -26.68 2.51
N MET A 752 -19.55 -27.83 2.75
CA MET A 752 -19.70 -28.42 4.06
C MET A 752 -19.69 -29.94 3.95
N ALA A 753 -18.83 -30.64 4.67
CA ALA A 753 -18.81 -32.09 4.76
C ALA A 753 -19.16 -32.56 6.17
N LEU A 754 -20.10 -33.50 6.24
CA LEU A 754 -20.50 -34.16 7.47
C LEU A 754 -20.04 -35.61 7.44
N ALA A 755 -19.26 -36.01 8.44
CA ALA A 755 -18.92 -37.41 8.67
C ALA A 755 -20.13 -38.14 9.26
N ASP A 756 -20.71 -39.06 8.50
CA ASP A 756 -21.86 -39.87 8.90
C ASP A 756 -21.37 -41.25 9.39
N GLU A 757 -21.10 -41.35 10.69
CA GLU A 757 -20.53 -42.55 11.31
C GLU A 757 -21.45 -43.76 11.15
N ASP A 758 -22.76 -43.55 11.26
CA ASP A 758 -23.77 -44.62 11.13
C ASP A 758 -23.81 -45.20 9.72
N ALA A 759 -23.62 -44.35 8.71
CA ALA A 759 -23.70 -44.72 7.30
C ALA A 759 -22.33 -44.94 6.65
N ALA A 760 -21.25 -44.90 7.45
CA ALA A 760 -19.87 -45.10 7.02
C ALA A 760 -19.45 -44.29 5.78
N HIS A 761 -19.94 -43.06 5.61
CA HIS A 761 -19.57 -42.19 4.47
C HIS A 761 -19.55 -40.71 4.85
N TYR A 762 -19.05 -39.90 3.92
CA TYR A 762 -19.02 -38.45 4.02
C TYR A 762 -20.14 -37.83 3.18
N ARG A 763 -20.97 -36.98 3.80
CA ARG A 763 -21.98 -36.17 3.11
C ARG A 763 -21.40 -34.80 2.77
N LEU A 764 -21.13 -34.54 1.51
CA LEU A 764 -20.60 -33.27 1.03
C LEU A 764 -21.73 -32.41 0.48
N TYR A 765 -22.00 -31.26 1.11
CA TYR A 765 -22.94 -30.25 0.65
C TYR A 765 -22.17 -29.16 -0.10
N LEU A 766 -22.61 -28.85 -1.31
CA LEU A 766 -21.90 -27.95 -2.21
C LEU A 766 -22.86 -26.94 -2.85
N GLU A 767 -22.52 -25.67 -2.75
CA GLU A 767 -23.14 -24.54 -3.46
C GLU A 767 -22.09 -23.95 -4.41
N GLY A 768 -22.46 -23.58 -5.64
CA GLY A 768 -21.52 -22.93 -6.54
C GLY A 768 -22.07 -22.59 -7.93
N GLU A 769 -21.21 -22.06 -8.79
CA GLU A 769 -21.54 -21.50 -10.08
C GLU A 769 -20.74 -22.13 -11.25
N PRO A 770 -21.35 -22.36 -12.43
CA PRO A 770 -22.78 -22.22 -12.69
C PRO A 770 -23.59 -23.29 -11.92
N THR A 771 -24.87 -23.05 -11.69
CA THR A 771 -25.76 -24.10 -11.18
C THR A 771 -25.74 -25.28 -12.15
N LEU A 772 -25.08 -26.37 -11.76
CA LEU A 772 -24.87 -27.51 -12.64
C LEU A 772 -26.21 -28.19 -12.95
N ALA A 773 -26.66 -28.05 -14.19
CA ALA A 773 -27.98 -28.49 -14.64
C ALA A 773 -28.06 -29.98 -15.00
N SER A 774 -26.93 -30.63 -15.36
CA SER A 774 -26.94 -32.02 -15.80
C SER A 774 -26.51 -32.99 -14.68
N ALA A 775 -27.30 -34.05 -14.50
CA ALA A 775 -26.99 -35.13 -13.55
C ALA A 775 -25.62 -35.79 -13.82
N SER A 776 -25.19 -35.83 -15.09
CA SER A 776 -23.89 -36.37 -15.49
C SER A 776 -22.71 -35.55 -14.99
N MET A 777 -22.78 -34.21 -14.99
CA MET A 777 -21.73 -33.36 -14.44
C MET A 777 -21.67 -33.47 -12.91
N ARG A 778 -22.83 -33.61 -12.27
CA ARG A 778 -22.92 -33.80 -10.81
C ARG A 778 -22.24 -35.09 -10.37
N ALA A 779 -22.55 -36.20 -11.04
CA ALA A 779 -21.93 -37.50 -10.79
C ALA A 779 -20.43 -37.50 -11.12
N LEU A 780 -20.01 -36.79 -12.18
CA LEU A 780 -18.59 -36.65 -12.50
C LEU A 780 -17.83 -35.91 -11.41
N LEU A 781 -18.37 -34.79 -10.89
CA LEU A 781 -17.73 -34.04 -9.82
C LEU A 781 -17.63 -34.86 -8.53
N GLU A 782 -18.72 -35.52 -8.14
CA GLU A 782 -18.75 -36.43 -6.98
C GLU A 782 -17.66 -37.50 -7.07
N SER A 783 -17.59 -38.18 -8.23
CA SER A 783 -16.58 -39.22 -8.46
C SER A 783 -15.16 -38.67 -8.46
N GLN A 784 -14.92 -37.49 -9.05
CA GLN A 784 -13.58 -36.88 -9.08
C GLN A 784 -13.13 -36.43 -7.69
N ILE A 785 -14.05 -35.91 -6.88
CA ILE A 785 -13.75 -35.55 -5.48
C ILE A 785 -13.38 -36.81 -4.70
N ASP A 786 -14.17 -37.88 -4.76
CA ASP A 786 -13.91 -39.13 -4.04
C ASP A 786 -12.56 -39.76 -4.44
N ILE A 787 -12.24 -39.79 -5.74
CA ILE A 787 -10.96 -40.31 -6.26
C ILE A 787 -9.78 -39.46 -5.78
N ARG A 788 -9.85 -38.13 -5.90
CA ARG A 788 -8.78 -37.24 -5.47
C ARG A 788 -8.57 -37.31 -3.97
N LEU A 789 -9.65 -37.40 -3.20
CA LEU A 789 -9.58 -37.59 -1.75
C LEU A 789 -8.80 -38.86 -1.39
N GLY A 790 -9.02 -39.96 -2.13
CA GLY A 790 -8.28 -41.20 -1.97
C GLY A 790 -6.80 -41.14 -2.40
N GLN A 791 -6.44 -40.21 -3.28
CA GLN A 791 -5.05 -39.94 -3.66
C GLN A 791 -4.34 -39.04 -2.63
N ILE A 792 -5.06 -38.07 -2.06
CA ILE A 792 -4.54 -37.12 -1.07
C ILE A 792 -4.39 -37.79 0.30
N ASN A 793 -5.37 -38.60 0.70
CA ASN A 793 -5.37 -39.33 1.96
C ASN A 793 -5.31 -40.83 1.68
N ILE A 794 -4.12 -41.41 1.86
CA ILE A 794 -3.85 -42.83 1.59
C ILE A 794 -4.72 -43.77 2.43
N GLU A 795 -5.04 -43.40 3.67
CA GLU A 795 -5.93 -44.18 4.53
C GLU A 795 -7.36 -44.10 3.99
N TYR A 796 -7.85 -42.92 3.62
CA TYR A 796 -9.15 -42.76 2.97
C TYR A 796 -9.25 -43.66 1.74
N GLY A 797 -8.25 -43.60 0.84
CA GLY A 797 -8.17 -44.46 -0.33
C GLY A 797 -8.18 -45.95 0.02
N ALA A 798 -7.43 -46.37 1.04
CA ALA A 798 -7.39 -47.75 1.50
C ALA A 798 -8.74 -48.22 2.12
N LYS A 799 -9.41 -47.35 2.90
CA LYS A 799 -10.73 -47.66 3.48
C LYS A 799 -11.81 -47.71 2.40
N ARG A 800 -11.77 -46.83 1.40
CA ARG A 800 -12.64 -46.86 0.21
C ARG A 800 -12.43 -48.14 -0.61
N ALA A 801 -11.19 -48.51 -0.91
CA ALA A 801 -10.86 -49.71 -1.67
C ALA A 801 -11.22 -51.02 -0.94
N SER A 802 -11.10 -51.04 0.39
CA SER A 802 -11.50 -52.19 1.21
C SER A 802 -13.00 -52.29 1.51
N GLY A 803 -13.80 -51.32 1.06
CA GLY A 803 -15.25 -51.26 1.31
C GLY A 803 -15.63 -50.89 2.76
N ARG A 804 -14.65 -50.57 3.61
CA ARG A 804 -14.90 -50.15 5.00
C ARG A 804 -15.49 -48.73 5.06
N LEU A 805 -15.15 -47.90 4.07
CA LEU A 805 -15.71 -46.57 3.90
C LEU A 805 -16.51 -46.53 2.59
N ALA A 806 -17.79 -46.18 2.68
CA ALA A 806 -18.66 -46.03 1.53
C ALA A 806 -18.31 -44.75 0.72
N PRO A 807 -18.74 -44.66 -0.56
CA PRO A 807 -18.48 -43.49 -1.40
C PRO A 807 -18.97 -42.19 -0.76
N LEU A 808 -18.18 -41.12 -0.90
CA LEU A 808 -18.65 -39.78 -0.60
C LEU A 808 -19.92 -39.49 -1.39
N GLN A 809 -20.92 -38.90 -0.73
CA GLN A 809 -22.18 -38.50 -1.35
C GLN A 809 -22.26 -36.99 -1.48
N LEU A 810 -22.56 -36.52 -2.69
CA LEU A 810 -22.64 -35.09 -2.99
C LEU A 810 -24.10 -34.60 -2.98
N TYR A 811 -24.37 -33.61 -2.13
CA TYR A 811 -25.65 -32.93 -1.97
C TYR A 811 -25.56 -31.51 -2.54
N TRP A 812 -26.44 -31.20 -3.48
CA TRP A 812 -26.44 -29.92 -4.18
C TRP A 812 -27.32 -28.91 -3.47
N LEU A 813 -26.74 -27.75 -3.18
CA LEU A 813 -27.43 -26.65 -2.51
C LEU A 813 -27.89 -25.59 -3.52
N LYS A 814 -29.10 -25.06 -3.29
CA LYS A 814 -29.60 -23.83 -3.89
C LYS A 814 -28.73 -22.65 -3.45
N SER A 815 -28.68 -21.61 -4.29
CA SER A 815 -28.01 -20.36 -3.96
C SER A 815 -28.58 -19.74 -2.67
N GLY A 816 -27.72 -19.28 -1.77
CA GLY A 816 -28.07 -18.70 -0.47
C GLY A 816 -28.08 -19.69 0.70
N ALA A 817 -27.71 -20.96 0.48
CA ALA A 817 -27.65 -21.96 1.56
C ALA A 817 -26.49 -21.69 2.53
N GLY A 818 -25.32 -21.31 2.02
CA GLY A 818 -24.18 -20.90 2.82
C GLY A 818 -24.47 -19.67 3.69
N GLU A 819 -25.23 -18.71 3.14
CA GLU A 819 -25.70 -17.54 3.89
C GLU A 819 -26.65 -17.95 5.02
N ALA A 820 -27.63 -18.81 4.73
CA ALA A 820 -28.57 -19.29 5.75
C ALA A 820 -27.84 -20.00 6.91
N TYR A 821 -26.81 -20.79 6.59
CA TYR A 821 -25.96 -21.41 7.60
C TYR A 821 -25.19 -20.36 8.41
N GLN A 822 -24.59 -19.36 7.74
CA GLN A 822 -23.93 -18.25 8.42
C GLN A 822 -24.88 -17.52 9.37
N TYR A 823 -26.10 -17.18 8.93
CA TYR A 823 -27.11 -16.54 9.79
C TYR A 823 -27.47 -17.39 11.01
N HIS A 824 -27.65 -18.70 10.83
CA HIS A 824 -27.89 -19.61 11.94
C HIS A 824 -26.74 -19.59 12.96
N CYS A 825 -25.50 -19.60 12.50
CA CYS A 825 -24.33 -19.50 13.35
C CYS A 825 -24.24 -18.16 14.09
N LEU A 826 -24.54 -17.05 13.41
CA LEU A 826 -24.58 -15.72 14.02
C LEU A 826 -25.67 -15.62 15.09
N ALA A 827 -26.86 -16.15 14.80
CA ALA A 827 -27.97 -16.22 15.75
C ALA A 827 -27.66 -17.13 16.96
N SER A 828 -26.81 -18.14 16.75
CA SER A 828 -26.33 -19.04 17.81
C SER A 828 -25.12 -18.48 18.58
N GLY A 829 -24.77 -17.19 18.39
CA GLY A 829 -23.75 -16.48 19.15
C GLY A 829 -22.35 -16.44 18.53
N GLN A 830 -22.17 -16.96 17.30
CA GLN A 830 -20.92 -16.76 16.56
C GLN A 830 -20.83 -15.31 16.07
N ARG A 831 -19.62 -14.74 16.01
CA ARG A 831 -19.41 -13.33 15.68
C ARG A 831 -19.07 -13.13 14.23
N GLU A 832 -19.65 -12.11 13.62
CA GLU A 832 -19.52 -11.86 12.19
C GLU A 832 -18.08 -11.60 11.73
N GLY A 833 -17.35 -10.70 12.39
CA GLY A 833 -15.96 -10.38 12.02
C GLY A 833 -14.96 -11.53 12.24
N GLN A 834 -15.40 -12.62 12.88
CA GLN A 834 -14.60 -13.81 13.18
C GLN A 834 -15.22 -15.08 12.58
N PHE A 835 -16.30 -14.94 11.79
CA PHE A 835 -17.00 -16.09 11.24
C PHE A 835 -16.09 -16.86 10.28
N LYS A 836 -15.97 -18.15 10.55
CA LYS A 836 -15.28 -19.15 9.72
C LYS A 836 -16.17 -20.37 9.66
N THR A 837 -16.48 -20.83 8.45
CA THR A 837 -17.16 -22.11 8.24
C THR A 837 -16.21 -23.23 8.65
N VAL A 838 -16.65 -24.10 9.57
CA VAL A 838 -15.98 -25.38 9.85
C VAL A 838 -16.45 -26.36 8.80
N THR A 839 -15.63 -26.56 7.76
CA THR A 839 -16.06 -27.28 6.54
C THR A 839 -16.12 -28.79 6.74
N LEU A 840 -15.52 -29.34 7.81
CA LEU A 840 -15.53 -30.77 8.09
C LEU A 840 -15.86 -31.04 9.56
N GLN A 841 -16.95 -31.77 9.80
CA GLN A 841 -17.45 -32.03 11.15
C GLN A 841 -18.29 -33.31 11.21
N TYR A 842 -18.53 -33.83 12.42
CA TYR A 842 -19.36 -35.02 12.62
C TYR A 842 -20.84 -34.68 12.49
N LYS A 843 -21.60 -35.52 11.79
CA LYS A 843 -23.05 -35.33 11.56
C LYS A 843 -23.84 -35.25 12.88
N ASN A 844 -23.47 -36.05 13.88
CA ASN A 844 -24.11 -36.06 15.21
C ASN A 844 -23.86 -34.77 16.03
N ARG A 845 -22.90 -33.94 15.62
CA ARG A 845 -22.59 -32.63 16.24
C ARG A 845 -23.09 -31.46 15.39
N PHE A 846 -23.69 -31.72 14.24
CA PHE A 846 -24.17 -30.70 13.32
C PHE A 846 -25.62 -30.32 13.65
N ASN A 847 -25.89 -29.03 13.85
CA ASN A 847 -27.16 -28.52 14.37
C ASN A 847 -27.96 -27.67 13.36
N PHE A 848 -27.63 -27.76 12.07
CA PHE A 848 -28.33 -27.06 10.99
C PHE A 848 -28.86 -28.07 9.96
N SER A 849 -30.03 -27.80 9.37
CA SER A 849 -30.59 -28.66 8.31
C SER A 849 -30.48 -27.99 6.94
N PHE A 850 -29.77 -28.65 6.03
CA PHE A 850 -29.70 -28.24 4.62
C PHE A 850 -30.88 -28.71 3.77
N GLU A 851 -31.80 -29.53 4.31
CA GLU A 851 -32.93 -30.09 3.56
C GLU A 851 -33.75 -29.06 2.76
N PRO A 852 -34.07 -27.86 3.30
CA PRO A 852 -34.82 -26.85 2.54
C PRO A 852 -34.08 -26.34 1.28
N PHE A 853 -32.76 -26.47 1.29
CA PHE A 853 -31.86 -25.93 0.28
C PHE A 853 -31.39 -26.99 -0.72
N LEU A 854 -31.78 -28.26 -0.57
CA LEU A 854 -31.40 -29.31 -1.52
C LEU A 854 -32.08 -29.11 -2.89
N ILE A 855 -31.35 -29.45 -3.97
CA ILE A 855 -31.81 -29.44 -5.37
C ILE A 855 -32.20 -30.83 -5.84
#